data_AF-A0A7Y1W634-F1
#
_entry.id   AF-A0A7Y1W634-F1
#
_cell.length_a   1.000
_cell.length_b   1.000
_cell.length_c   1.000
_cell.angle_alpha   90.00
_cell.angle_beta   90.00
_cell.angle_gamma   90.00
#
_symmetry.space_group_name_H-M   'P 1'
#
loop_
_entity.id
_entity.type
_entity.pdbx_description
1 polymer ?
#
loop_
_entity_poly.entity_id
_entity_poly.type
_entity_poly.pdbx_seq_one_letter_code
_entity_poly.pdbx_strand_id
1 'polypeptide(L)'
;MGISNKWKAAPYYVVCLLLCSTAWGQVGTVQTLDRVDVNSRSNVLEMDFADPARMADFFNTGVSGNDFRACKLTALDGLYCLDGKVVKRWPTTFDDPLLMSDDPQTIIDCNDSALDLDTRKADTCTALTVDLSGTIWLAGKNKKGPTFVLYRIVEQEGGSCPDGIELTLTQPPQPPQSGDTVYCAEQVASDKPLLIDLNSIDGDVAEAFPLGKGVLYLEARKTTVFQPDDGSSSTIIASGRKGWGLNGNEQIQSIALWQSPDGTENQVLATTDRGRVLAVAVDQNGDAGPPSEAFNVVTGRGNRDAQDPVASQCDFVNDPFYSVRTSSKSGLVYVTDRLYCEVLALEDDPAMSGFSLINAQEPVTVGSPTPTRDLTLSTADGAGSFPPEGSTVAPGIGIDLNDCAGLCTLITADNGAAAASLANVTLLNPDGPSGLTLFQIKNIPDCRYVPAACVALLGTADLSGVVISLDPSDPANPAAQRLNITPLLPTEITDLFEDIGGLPDMFMSRLTRGQQANGFTFEAFFGRTEEGVVFRSTFDGEFDVLALADAELGCQSTFPAETPVEDILLWDTVTTVSERFIGTNGERVDTLINVDCGSSKTIDGRWSLKPYNTEITPCTWTDDPMVWDSDGFCRLDDPNPGDYAETVDDAVFAKLLLALYDDFGEALDQLACVNVDVAGPADPPLSPGVCSTAQAQWANGLDKLEKCWDATQQPKQSSGNQNCQSFVSQFDGLRSTILAATPFGPDPANRVGELVARLAVIDHVYEDRFVPSIPAGGFVEP
;
A
#
# COMPACT_ATOMS: atom_id res chain seq x y z
N MET A 1 62.43 -12.64 -25.31
CA MET A 1 61.67 -12.93 -26.54
C MET A 1 60.27 -12.38 -26.27
N GLY A 2 59.76 -11.30 -26.88
CA GLY A 2 60.01 -10.76 -28.23
C GLY A 2 59.17 -11.55 -29.24
N ILE A 3 58.35 -10.97 -30.13
CA ILE A 3 58.30 -9.62 -30.75
C ILE A 3 56.81 -9.35 -31.13
N SER A 4 56.15 -8.30 -30.62
CA SER A 4 55.70 -7.04 -31.30
C SER A 4 55.06 -7.17 -32.71
N ASN A 5 53.98 -6.46 -33.06
CA ASN A 5 53.87 -5.00 -33.30
C ASN A 5 52.39 -4.54 -33.16
N LYS A 6 52.03 -3.36 -32.62
CA LYS A 6 52.16 -1.98 -33.17
C LYS A 6 51.46 -1.85 -34.54
N TRP A 7 50.64 -0.82 -34.83
CA TRP A 7 50.92 0.62 -34.97
C TRP A 7 49.71 1.50 -34.52
N LYS A 8 49.89 2.59 -33.74
CA LYS A 8 49.94 4.05 -34.11
C LYS A 8 48.65 4.61 -34.79
N ALA A 9 48.15 5.82 -34.51
CA ALA A 9 48.53 6.91 -33.58
C ALA A 9 47.34 7.88 -33.32
N ALA A 10 47.45 8.74 -32.29
CA ALA A 10 46.58 9.89 -31.99
C ALA A 10 46.98 11.14 -32.85
N PRO A 11 46.53 12.40 -32.59
CA PRO A 11 45.46 12.93 -31.71
C PRO A 11 44.55 14.01 -32.39
N TYR A 12 43.56 14.58 -31.68
CA TYR A 12 43.26 16.05 -31.69
C TYR A 12 42.31 16.45 -30.52
N TYR A 13 42.45 17.70 -30.05
CA TYR A 13 41.70 18.34 -28.96
C TYR A 13 40.37 18.97 -29.45
N VAL A 14 39.37 19.14 -28.58
CA VAL A 14 38.92 20.45 -28.01
C VAL A 14 37.71 20.29 -27.05
N VAL A 15 37.92 20.78 -25.83
CA VAL A 15 37.00 21.36 -24.81
C VAL A 15 35.48 21.30 -25.02
N CYS A 16 34.76 20.76 -24.02
CA CYS A 16 33.59 21.42 -23.42
C CYS A 16 33.63 21.27 -21.88
N LEU A 17 32.86 22.07 -21.15
CA LEU A 17 32.91 22.25 -19.69
C LEU A 17 31.48 22.28 -19.13
N LEU A 18 31.32 21.85 -17.87
CA LEU A 18 30.16 22.02 -16.96
C LEU A 18 28.91 21.10 -17.10
N LEU A 19 28.51 20.61 -15.92
CA LEU A 19 27.17 20.32 -15.37
C LEU A 19 26.41 19.00 -15.69
N CYS A 20 26.06 18.35 -14.57
CA CYS A 20 24.83 17.61 -14.22
C CYS A 20 24.50 16.22 -14.78
N SER A 21 23.67 15.56 -13.94
CA SER A 21 22.79 14.40 -14.10
C SER A 21 23.35 13.05 -14.59
N THR A 22 23.11 12.02 -13.78
CA THR A 22 22.72 10.61 -14.08
C THR A 22 22.92 9.79 -12.80
N ALA A 23 22.03 8.90 -12.37
CA ALA A 23 20.72 8.50 -12.91
C ALA A 23 19.72 8.35 -11.75
N TRP A 24 18.46 8.71 -12.00
CA TRP A 24 17.31 8.43 -11.13
C TRP A 24 16.50 7.33 -11.82
N GLY A 25 16.02 6.36 -11.06
CA GLY A 25 15.20 5.26 -11.56
C GLY A 25 15.14 4.10 -10.56
N GLN A 26 14.04 3.36 -10.47
CA GLN A 26 12.71 3.55 -11.05
C GLN A 26 11.64 3.29 -9.99
N VAL A 27 10.63 4.15 -9.92
CA VAL A 27 9.43 3.87 -9.13
C VAL A 27 8.51 3.00 -9.99
N GLY A 28 8.53 1.68 -9.76
CA GLY A 28 7.40 0.79 -10.03
C GLY A 28 6.26 1.04 -9.02
N THR A 29 5.03 0.64 -9.36
CA THR A 29 3.81 1.36 -8.89
C THR A 29 2.52 0.59 -9.12
N VAL A 30 1.44 0.85 -8.34
CA VAL A 30 0.18 0.10 -8.53
C VAL A 30 -1.15 0.82 -8.44
N GLN A 31 -2.09 0.27 -9.23
CA GLN A 31 -3.53 0.23 -9.03
C GLN A 31 -3.84 -0.77 -7.89
N THR A 32 -3.85 -0.33 -6.61
CA THR A 32 -4.37 -1.18 -5.51
C THR A 32 -5.79 -1.58 -5.90
N LEU A 33 -6.16 -2.83 -5.65
CA LEU A 33 -7.32 -3.48 -6.25
C LEU A 33 -8.59 -2.61 -6.26
N ASP A 34 -9.13 -2.49 -7.46
CA ASP A 34 -10.53 -2.19 -7.75
C ASP A 34 -11.12 -0.96 -7.04
N ARG A 35 -10.64 0.24 -7.38
CA ARG A 35 -11.36 1.51 -7.12
C ARG A 35 -11.71 2.17 -8.45
N VAL A 36 -13.01 2.28 -8.74
CA VAL A 36 -13.52 2.89 -9.98
C VAL A 36 -14.38 4.09 -9.63
N ASP A 37 -13.84 5.29 -9.79
CA ASP A 37 -14.62 6.52 -9.67
C ASP A 37 -15.67 6.59 -10.78
N VAL A 38 -16.85 7.10 -10.45
CA VAL A 38 -17.92 7.45 -11.39
C VAL A 38 -18.33 8.90 -11.17
N ASN A 39 -18.10 9.75 -12.18
CA ASN A 39 -18.41 11.18 -12.08
C ASN A 39 -19.70 11.55 -12.83
N SER A 40 -20.61 12.25 -12.16
CA SER A 40 -21.67 13.04 -12.81
C SER A 40 -21.13 14.42 -13.18
N ARG A 41 -21.93 15.27 -13.84
CA ARG A 41 -21.55 16.67 -14.11
C ARG A 41 -21.28 17.50 -12.85
N SER A 42 -21.85 17.10 -11.71
CA SER A 42 -21.84 17.89 -10.49
C SER A 42 -21.20 17.21 -9.29
N ASN A 43 -21.03 15.88 -9.29
CA ASN A 43 -20.54 15.08 -8.16
C ASN A 43 -19.61 13.95 -8.65
N VAL A 44 -18.71 13.46 -7.79
CA VAL A 44 -17.92 12.24 -8.03
C VAL A 44 -18.24 11.19 -6.97
N LEU A 45 -18.43 9.95 -7.41
CA LEU A 45 -18.67 8.76 -6.60
C LEU A 45 -17.50 7.79 -6.78
N GLU A 46 -17.33 6.86 -5.85
CA GLU A 46 -16.35 5.78 -5.89
C GLU A 46 -17.09 4.43 -5.81
N MET A 47 -16.74 3.47 -6.68
CA MET A 47 -17.17 2.08 -6.52
C MET A 47 -16.28 1.37 -5.51
N ASP A 48 -16.91 0.73 -4.53
CA ASP A 48 -16.26 -0.19 -3.58
C ASP A 48 -16.64 -1.63 -3.92
N PHE A 49 -15.68 -2.54 -3.75
CA PHE A 49 -15.79 -3.97 -4.03
C PHE A 49 -15.32 -4.84 -2.86
N ALA A 50 -14.99 -4.24 -1.71
CA ALA A 50 -14.46 -4.95 -0.54
C ALA A 50 -15.52 -5.61 0.34
N ASP A 51 -16.75 -5.06 0.41
CA ASP A 51 -17.81 -5.50 1.33
C ASP A 51 -18.59 -6.75 0.84
N PRO A 52 -18.53 -7.90 1.55
CA PRO A 52 -19.33 -9.09 1.25
C PRO A 52 -20.74 -9.09 1.89
N ALA A 53 -21.04 -8.15 2.78
CA ALA A 53 -22.32 -7.99 3.48
C ALA A 53 -23.26 -6.96 2.84
N ARG A 54 -22.70 -6.00 2.08
CA ARG A 54 -23.32 -5.03 1.15
C ARG A 54 -24.47 -4.19 1.70
N MET A 55 -24.16 -2.95 2.06
CA MET A 55 -25.18 -1.90 2.31
C MET A 55 -25.30 -0.81 1.21
N ALA A 56 -24.26 -0.54 0.42
CA ALA A 56 -24.31 0.37 -0.73
C ALA A 56 -23.21 0.02 -1.76
N ASP A 57 -23.51 0.15 -3.06
CA ASP A 57 -22.58 -0.16 -4.15
C ASP A 57 -21.69 1.04 -4.59
N PHE A 58 -21.93 2.22 -4.02
CA PHE A 58 -21.22 3.47 -4.35
C PHE A 58 -21.06 4.35 -3.11
N PHE A 59 -19.84 4.86 -2.92
CA PHE A 59 -19.54 5.93 -1.96
C PHE A 59 -19.57 7.28 -2.66
N ASN A 60 -19.96 8.34 -1.93
CA ASN A 60 -19.93 9.71 -2.44
C ASN A 60 -18.69 10.40 -1.88
N THR A 61 -17.76 10.80 -2.76
CA THR A 61 -16.46 11.40 -2.40
C THR A 61 -16.56 12.83 -1.84
N GLY A 62 -17.78 13.39 -1.74
CA GLY A 62 -18.06 14.77 -1.32
C GLY A 62 -17.78 15.83 -2.40
N VAL A 63 -16.98 15.48 -3.41
CA VAL A 63 -16.57 16.35 -4.52
C VAL A 63 -17.77 16.92 -5.25
N SER A 64 -17.78 18.24 -5.46
CA SER A 64 -18.76 18.88 -6.32
C SER A 64 -18.18 19.84 -7.38
N GLY A 65 -18.85 19.91 -8.53
CA GLY A 65 -18.43 20.64 -9.73
C GLY A 65 -19.60 21.26 -10.50
N ASN A 66 -19.29 21.90 -11.63
CA ASN A 66 -20.26 22.64 -12.45
C ASN A 66 -20.62 21.93 -13.76
N ASP A 67 -19.63 21.31 -14.41
CA ASP A 67 -19.73 20.58 -15.68
C ASP A 67 -18.58 19.58 -15.82
N PHE A 68 -18.42 18.65 -14.87
CA PHE A 68 -17.42 17.57 -14.97
C PHE A 68 -17.60 16.76 -16.27
N ARG A 69 -16.47 16.51 -16.97
CA ARG A 69 -16.43 15.82 -18.27
C ARG A 69 -15.53 14.58 -18.28
N ALA A 70 -14.49 14.62 -17.46
CA ALA A 70 -13.58 13.53 -17.16
C ALA A 70 -12.99 13.84 -15.79
N CYS A 71 -12.93 12.85 -14.91
CA CYS A 71 -12.08 12.90 -13.72
C CYS A 71 -10.85 12.02 -13.92
N LYS A 72 -9.97 11.91 -12.92
CA LYS A 72 -8.91 10.91 -12.69
C LYS A 72 -8.39 11.15 -11.27
N LEU A 73 -8.61 10.21 -10.36
CA LEU A 73 -7.96 10.19 -9.06
C LEU A 73 -6.48 9.74 -9.25
N THR A 74 -5.57 10.03 -8.32
CA THR A 74 -4.11 9.78 -8.48
C THR A 74 -3.41 9.49 -7.15
N ALA A 75 -2.25 8.80 -7.19
CA ALA A 75 -1.52 8.22 -6.04
C ALA A 75 -1.12 9.22 -4.95
N LEU A 76 -0.71 10.39 -5.41
CA LEU A 76 0.05 11.36 -4.61
C LEU A 76 -0.62 12.73 -4.63
N ASP A 77 -1.58 12.94 -5.54
CA ASP A 77 -2.08 14.28 -5.85
C ASP A 77 -3.62 14.43 -5.75
N GLY A 78 -4.36 13.35 -5.49
CA GLY A 78 -5.82 13.39 -5.33
C GLY A 78 -6.57 13.43 -6.66
N LEU A 79 -7.76 14.02 -6.66
CA LEU A 79 -8.72 13.95 -7.77
C LEU A 79 -8.56 15.10 -8.76
N TYR A 80 -8.26 14.77 -10.00
CA TYR A 80 -8.23 15.71 -11.12
C TYR A 80 -9.53 15.62 -11.90
N CYS A 81 -10.30 16.71 -12.02
CA CYS A 81 -11.45 16.75 -12.93
C CYS A 81 -11.41 17.93 -13.89
N LEU A 82 -11.73 17.64 -15.16
CA LEU A 82 -12.08 18.63 -16.16
C LEU A 82 -13.51 19.15 -15.88
N ASP A 83 -13.60 20.22 -15.10
CA ASP A 83 -14.83 20.97 -14.77
C ASP A 83 -15.09 22.03 -15.85
N GLY A 84 -15.81 21.64 -16.90
CA GLY A 84 -16.18 22.48 -18.05
C GLY A 84 -14.99 22.92 -18.91
N LYS A 85 -14.27 23.94 -18.45
CA LYS A 85 -13.11 24.55 -19.11
C LYS A 85 -11.85 24.60 -18.26
N VAL A 86 -11.92 24.19 -17.01
CA VAL A 86 -10.77 24.16 -16.12
C VAL A 86 -10.47 22.73 -15.70
N VAL A 87 -9.19 22.37 -15.63
CA VAL A 87 -8.78 21.21 -14.83
C VAL A 87 -8.61 21.71 -13.41
N LYS A 88 -9.32 21.05 -12.50
CA LYS A 88 -9.23 21.27 -11.06
C LYS A 88 -8.68 20.02 -10.40
N ARG A 89 -7.90 20.22 -9.34
CA ARG A 89 -7.39 19.20 -8.44
C ARG A 89 -8.09 19.38 -7.09
N TRP A 90 -8.72 18.33 -6.59
CA TRP A 90 -9.11 18.19 -5.19
C TRP A 90 -8.04 17.33 -4.53
N PRO A 91 -7.14 17.88 -3.71
CA PRO A 91 -6.29 17.06 -2.85
C PRO A 91 -7.17 16.17 -1.96
N THR A 92 -6.71 14.96 -1.66
CA THR A 92 -7.21 14.16 -0.54
C THR A 92 -7.14 14.99 0.74
N THR A 93 -8.19 15.00 1.56
CA THR A 93 -8.04 15.61 2.90
C THR A 93 -7.21 14.72 3.81
N PHE A 94 -6.47 15.32 4.73
CA PHE A 94 -5.72 14.57 5.75
C PHE A 94 -6.63 13.94 6.83
N ASP A 95 -7.91 14.34 6.89
CA ASP A 95 -8.89 13.87 7.88
C ASP A 95 -9.60 12.56 7.47
N ASP A 96 -9.77 12.30 6.16
CA ASP A 96 -10.36 11.05 5.63
C ASP A 96 -9.96 10.86 4.14
N PRO A 97 -9.31 9.74 3.75
CA PRO A 97 -8.93 9.50 2.35
C PRO A 97 -10.11 9.30 1.38
N LEU A 98 -11.33 9.07 1.90
CA LEU A 98 -12.57 9.04 1.10
C LEU A 98 -13.20 10.44 0.95
N LEU A 99 -12.73 11.44 1.71
CA LEU A 99 -13.18 12.84 1.62
C LEU A 99 -12.12 13.69 0.92
N MET A 100 -12.53 14.24 -0.23
CA MET A 100 -11.73 15.18 -1.01
C MET A 100 -11.91 16.61 -0.48
N SER A 101 -10.88 17.45 -0.61
CA SER A 101 -10.90 18.82 -0.07
C SER A 101 -12.05 19.67 -0.60
N ASP A 102 -12.78 20.34 0.32
CA ASP A 102 -13.81 21.34 -0.02
C ASP A 102 -13.28 22.52 -0.86
N ASP A 103 -11.96 22.75 -0.90
CA ASP A 103 -11.31 23.84 -1.66
C ASP A 103 -10.48 23.30 -2.84
N PRO A 104 -11.08 23.16 -4.05
CA PRO A 104 -10.40 22.65 -5.22
C PRO A 104 -9.49 23.66 -5.91
N GLN A 105 -8.24 23.28 -6.10
CA GLN A 105 -7.24 24.07 -6.80
C GLN A 105 -7.49 24.04 -8.31
N THR A 106 -7.62 25.20 -8.94
CA THR A 106 -7.66 25.30 -10.41
C THR A 106 -6.23 25.32 -10.95
N ILE A 107 -5.83 24.24 -11.63
CA ILE A 107 -4.45 24.04 -12.09
C ILE A 107 -4.25 24.38 -13.58
N ILE A 108 -5.28 24.24 -14.42
CA ILE A 108 -5.21 24.54 -15.85
C ILE A 108 -6.52 25.22 -16.29
N ASP A 109 -6.43 26.33 -17.04
CA ASP A 109 -7.56 26.84 -17.84
C ASP A 109 -7.36 26.46 -19.31
N CYS A 110 -8.31 25.75 -19.90
CA CYS A 110 -8.35 25.44 -21.34
C CYS A 110 -8.43 26.69 -22.24
N ASN A 111 -8.66 27.88 -21.68
CA ASN A 111 -8.56 29.15 -22.38
C ASN A 111 -7.14 29.74 -22.42
N ASP A 112 -6.14 29.12 -21.78
CA ASP A 112 -4.77 29.59 -21.81
C ASP A 112 -4.28 29.74 -23.27
N SER A 113 -3.68 30.88 -23.55
CA SER A 113 -3.04 31.18 -24.82
C SER A 113 -1.89 30.24 -25.18
N ALA A 114 -1.23 29.62 -24.20
CA ALA A 114 -0.17 28.62 -24.38
C ALA A 114 -0.68 27.34 -25.07
N LEU A 115 -1.92 26.91 -24.77
CA LEU A 115 -2.53 25.70 -25.32
C LEU A 115 -3.13 25.91 -26.73
N ASP A 116 -3.18 27.14 -27.24
CA ASP A 116 -3.75 27.55 -28.54
C ASP A 116 -5.07 26.83 -28.95
N LEU A 117 -5.96 26.61 -27.97
CA LEU A 117 -7.24 25.91 -28.15
C LEU A 117 -8.37 26.84 -28.63
N ASP A 118 -9.45 26.26 -29.16
CA ASP A 118 -10.64 26.99 -29.62
C ASP A 118 -11.56 27.41 -28.45
N THR A 119 -11.17 28.50 -27.80
CA THR A 119 -11.85 29.07 -26.61
C THR A 119 -13.28 29.56 -26.88
N ARG A 120 -13.73 29.63 -28.14
CA ARG A 120 -15.07 30.15 -28.52
C ARG A 120 -16.23 29.21 -28.17
N LYS A 121 -15.94 27.95 -27.86
CA LYS A 121 -16.95 26.96 -27.45
C LYS A 121 -16.78 26.53 -25.99
N ALA A 122 -17.67 25.67 -25.50
CA ALA A 122 -17.55 25.03 -24.19
C ALA A 122 -16.72 23.73 -24.25
N ASP A 123 -16.75 23.00 -25.37
CA ASP A 123 -15.90 21.84 -25.72
C ASP A 123 -14.48 22.27 -26.13
N THR A 124 -13.82 23.13 -25.33
CA THR A 124 -12.43 23.55 -25.60
C THR A 124 -11.45 22.43 -25.32
N CYS A 125 -11.55 21.82 -24.13
CA CYS A 125 -10.96 20.52 -23.82
C CYS A 125 -12.04 19.43 -23.98
N THR A 126 -11.63 18.23 -24.40
CA THR A 126 -12.56 17.13 -24.75
C THR A 126 -12.36 15.86 -23.97
N ALA A 127 -11.15 15.58 -23.49
CA ALA A 127 -10.85 14.45 -22.63
C ALA A 127 -9.61 14.77 -21.77
N LEU A 128 -9.49 14.10 -20.63
CA LEU A 128 -8.35 14.18 -19.71
C LEU A 128 -8.04 12.77 -19.20
N THR A 129 -6.75 12.44 -19.06
CA THR A 129 -6.26 11.41 -18.14
C THR A 129 -5.04 11.96 -17.39
N VAL A 130 -4.68 11.35 -16.27
CA VAL A 130 -3.50 11.68 -15.46
C VAL A 130 -2.79 10.38 -15.14
N ASP A 131 -1.48 10.42 -15.17
CA ASP A 131 -0.61 9.28 -14.88
C ASP A 131 -0.18 9.26 -13.41
N LEU A 132 0.44 8.18 -12.95
CA LEU A 132 0.87 7.95 -11.57
C LEU A 132 1.97 8.93 -11.10
N SER A 133 2.60 9.66 -12.02
CA SER A 133 3.56 10.75 -11.74
C SER A 133 2.94 12.14 -11.73
N GLY A 134 1.59 12.24 -11.78
CA GLY A 134 0.88 13.50 -11.87
C GLY A 134 0.92 14.15 -13.27
N THR A 135 1.44 13.46 -14.29
CA THR A 135 1.48 13.98 -15.67
C THR A 135 0.07 13.99 -16.27
N ILE A 136 -0.41 15.17 -16.63
CA ILE A 136 -1.76 15.37 -17.16
C ILE A 136 -1.74 15.29 -18.69
N TRP A 137 -2.53 14.38 -19.24
CA TRP A 137 -2.77 14.24 -20.67
C TRP A 137 -4.09 14.92 -21.03
N LEU A 138 -4.01 16.04 -21.75
CA LEU A 138 -5.16 16.90 -22.03
C LEU A 138 -5.44 16.96 -23.54
N ALA A 139 -6.61 16.47 -23.95
CA ALA A 139 -7.09 16.60 -25.32
C ALA A 139 -7.91 17.89 -25.49
N GLY A 140 -7.66 18.62 -26.57
CA GLY A 140 -8.37 19.87 -26.86
C GLY A 140 -8.58 20.14 -28.33
N LYS A 141 -9.55 21.02 -28.64
CA LYS A 141 -9.84 21.44 -30.00
C LYS A 141 -8.89 22.55 -30.45
N ASN A 142 -8.21 22.35 -31.58
CA ASN A 142 -7.27 23.33 -32.14
C ASN A 142 -7.99 24.62 -32.59
N LYS A 143 -7.49 25.79 -32.18
CA LYS A 143 -8.01 27.11 -32.60
C LYS A 143 -7.92 27.37 -34.11
N LYS A 144 -6.90 26.79 -34.76
CA LYS A 144 -6.58 27.03 -36.18
C LYS A 144 -7.42 26.20 -37.16
N GLY A 145 -8.21 25.23 -36.69
CA GLY A 145 -8.92 24.30 -37.59
C GLY A 145 -10.07 23.50 -36.96
N PRO A 146 -10.61 22.50 -37.69
CA PRO A 146 -11.58 21.53 -37.18
C PRO A 146 -10.91 20.31 -36.51
N THR A 147 -9.59 20.37 -36.30
CA THR A 147 -8.76 19.29 -35.75
C THR A 147 -8.57 19.44 -34.24
N PHE A 148 -8.01 18.40 -33.63
CA PHE A 148 -7.73 18.31 -32.21
C PHE A 148 -6.24 18.10 -31.98
N VAL A 149 -5.81 18.37 -30.76
CA VAL A 149 -4.43 18.30 -30.27
C VAL A 149 -4.42 17.54 -28.96
N LEU A 150 -3.30 16.88 -28.69
CA LEU A 150 -3.03 16.21 -27.42
C LEU A 150 -1.83 16.89 -26.79
N TYR A 151 -2.01 17.35 -25.55
CA TYR A 151 -0.96 17.91 -24.71
C TYR A 151 -0.54 16.90 -23.65
N ARG A 152 0.77 16.82 -23.41
CA ARG A 152 1.36 16.32 -22.17
C ARG A 152 1.67 17.54 -21.30
N ILE A 153 1.21 17.55 -20.06
CA ILE A 153 1.37 18.66 -19.14
C ILE A 153 2.02 18.12 -17.87
N VAL A 154 3.19 18.65 -17.54
CA VAL A 154 4.04 18.24 -16.40
C VAL A 154 4.28 19.44 -15.49
N GLU A 155 4.64 19.19 -14.22
CA GLU A 155 5.15 20.24 -13.33
C GLU A 155 6.51 20.78 -13.83
N GLN A 156 6.80 22.06 -13.56
CA GLN A 156 7.99 22.75 -14.03
C GLN A 156 9.21 22.43 -13.16
N GLU A 157 10.07 21.52 -13.63
CA GLU A 157 11.38 21.32 -13.01
C GLU A 157 12.35 22.50 -13.28
N GLY A 158 13.06 22.95 -12.25
CA GLY A 158 14.19 23.87 -12.38
C GLY A 158 13.88 25.30 -12.84
N GLY A 159 12.60 25.70 -12.89
CA GLY A 159 12.19 27.08 -13.22
C GLY A 159 12.20 27.43 -14.71
N SER A 160 12.10 26.44 -15.60
CA SER A 160 11.91 26.65 -17.04
C SER A 160 11.27 25.44 -17.71
N CYS A 161 10.43 25.64 -18.72
CA CYS A 161 9.91 24.54 -19.54
C CYS A 161 10.89 24.20 -20.68
N PRO A 162 11.55 23.02 -20.71
CA PRO A 162 12.55 22.70 -21.72
C PRO A 162 11.92 22.37 -23.08
N ASP A 163 10.89 21.51 -23.06
CA ASP A 163 10.22 20.96 -24.25
C ASP A 163 8.76 21.46 -24.40
N GLY A 164 8.30 22.31 -23.48
CA GLY A 164 6.92 22.82 -23.42
C GLY A 164 6.80 24.34 -23.30
N ILE A 165 5.56 24.81 -23.18
CA ILE A 165 5.21 26.21 -22.93
C ILE A 165 4.64 26.33 -21.50
N GLU A 166 5.10 27.33 -20.76
CA GLU A 166 4.61 27.63 -19.41
C GLU A 166 3.11 28.01 -19.43
N LEU A 167 2.34 27.39 -18.55
CA LEU A 167 0.93 27.70 -18.34
C LEU A 167 0.76 28.83 -17.31
N THR A 168 -0.14 29.76 -17.62
CA THR A 168 -0.50 30.88 -16.76
C THR A 168 -1.55 30.42 -15.74
N LEU A 169 -1.14 30.16 -14.50
CA LEU A 169 -2.05 29.84 -13.41
C LEU A 169 -3.10 30.95 -13.22
N THR A 170 -4.38 30.61 -13.35
CA THR A 170 -5.49 31.54 -13.15
C THR A 170 -5.94 31.59 -11.69
N GLN A 171 -5.06 32.00 -10.77
CA GLN A 171 -5.53 32.46 -9.46
C GLN A 171 -6.16 33.87 -9.58
N PRO A 172 -7.23 34.18 -8.81
CA PRO A 172 -7.68 35.55 -8.58
C PRO A 172 -6.57 36.42 -7.97
N PRO A 173 -6.65 37.77 -7.98
CA PRO A 173 -5.49 38.64 -7.81
C PRO A 173 -4.90 38.65 -6.39
N GLN A 174 -4.08 37.65 -6.10
CA GLN A 174 -2.97 37.68 -5.16
C GLN A 174 -1.67 37.70 -5.99
N PRO A 175 -0.60 38.38 -5.54
CA PRO A 175 0.71 38.16 -6.13
C PRO A 175 1.12 36.68 -5.89
N PRO A 176 1.78 36.02 -6.87
CA PRO A 176 2.20 34.64 -6.69
C PRO A 176 3.06 34.51 -5.44
N GLN A 177 2.72 33.55 -4.60
CA GLN A 177 3.45 33.31 -3.35
C GLN A 177 4.63 32.37 -3.62
N SER A 178 5.56 32.32 -2.66
CA SER A 178 6.70 31.41 -2.72
C SER A 178 6.21 29.97 -2.53
N GLY A 179 5.81 29.30 -3.61
CA GLY A 179 5.27 27.94 -3.59
C GLY A 179 4.25 27.60 -4.68
N ASP A 180 3.90 28.52 -5.58
CA ASP A 180 2.96 28.21 -6.68
C ASP A 180 3.59 27.24 -7.71
N THR A 181 3.08 26.00 -7.79
CA THR A 181 3.44 24.99 -8.81
C THR A 181 3.12 25.48 -10.22
N VAL A 182 4.15 25.67 -11.03
CA VAL A 182 4.05 26.06 -12.45
C VAL A 182 3.97 24.81 -13.31
N TYR A 183 3.11 24.80 -14.34
CA TYR A 183 2.97 23.68 -15.27
C TYR A 183 3.54 24.01 -16.65
N CYS A 184 4.13 23.00 -17.31
CA CYS A 184 4.69 23.05 -18.66
C CYS A 184 3.88 22.17 -19.60
N ALA A 185 3.32 22.75 -20.66
CA ALA A 185 2.53 22.04 -21.66
C ALA A 185 3.31 21.79 -22.97
N GLU A 186 3.51 20.52 -23.30
CA GLU A 186 4.10 20.05 -24.55
C GLU A 186 3.01 19.53 -25.51
N GLN A 187 3.03 19.97 -26.77
CA GLN A 187 2.09 19.48 -27.77
C GLN A 187 2.59 18.19 -28.43
N VAL A 188 2.28 17.04 -27.83
CA VAL A 188 2.72 15.71 -28.32
C VAL A 188 2.06 15.32 -29.65
N ALA A 189 0.80 15.73 -29.90
CA ALA A 189 0.15 15.46 -31.19
C ALA A 189 -0.64 16.64 -31.76
N SER A 190 -0.63 16.75 -33.10
CA SER A 190 -1.43 17.70 -33.87
C SER A 190 -2.36 17.03 -34.88
N ASP A 191 -3.33 17.81 -35.35
CA ASP A 191 -4.18 17.49 -36.50
C ASP A 191 -4.99 16.20 -36.41
N LYS A 192 -5.24 15.76 -35.17
CA LYS A 192 -6.03 14.57 -34.84
C LYS A 192 -7.53 14.79 -35.10
N PRO A 193 -8.31 13.73 -35.33
CA PRO A 193 -9.76 13.75 -35.14
C PRO A 193 -10.12 14.03 -33.68
N LEU A 194 -11.42 14.21 -33.38
CA LEU A 194 -11.91 14.31 -32.00
C LEU A 194 -11.40 13.11 -31.18
N LEU A 195 -10.74 13.39 -30.05
CA LEU A 195 -10.35 12.40 -29.06
C LEU A 195 -11.51 12.25 -28.07
N ILE A 196 -11.99 11.01 -27.93
CA ILE A 196 -13.20 10.65 -27.16
C ILE A 196 -12.85 10.17 -25.76
N ASP A 197 -11.85 9.30 -25.64
CA ASP A 197 -11.46 8.62 -24.41
C ASP A 197 -9.92 8.57 -24.34
N LEU A 198 -9.38 8.61 -23.12
CA LEU A 198 -7.95 8.67 -22.80
C LEU A 198 -7.67 7.75 -21.60
N ASN A 199 -6.66 6.89 -21.69
CA ASN A 199 -6.15 6.12 -20.57
C ASN A 199 -4.62 6.20 -20.54
N SER A 200 -4.07 6.54 -19.38
CA SER A 200 -2.66 6.41 -19.04
C SER A 200 -2.27 4.93 -19.10
N ILE A 201 -1.07 4.63 -19.59
CA ILE A 201 -0.43 3.32 -19.51
C ILE A 201 0.94 3.57 -18.88
N ASP A 202 1.06 3.25 -17.61
CA ASP A 202 2.17 3.60 -16.73
C ASP A 202 2.42 2.50 -15.69
N GLY A 203 3.51 2.61 -14.94
CA GLY A 203 3.83 1.64 -13.90
C GLY A 203 4.00 0.21 -14.38
N ASP A 204 3.67 -0.74 -13.51
CA ASP A 204 3.67 -2.19 -13.77
C ASP A 204 2.85 -2.55 -15.03
N VAL A 205 1.76 -1.81 -15.29
CA VAL A 205 0.95 -1.96 -16.50
C VAL A 205 1.77 -1.63 -17.74
N ALA A 206 2.57 -0.56 -17.71
CA ALA A 206 3.50 -0.21 -18.79
C ALA A 206 4.71 -1.13 -18.90
N GLU A 207 5.18 -1.74 -17.80
CA GLU A 207 6.27 -2.73 -17.86
C GLU A 207 5.84 -4.03 -18.54
N ALA A 208 4.64 -4.51 -18.23
CA ALA A 208 4.04 -5.67 -18.89
C ALA A 208 3.48 -5.36 -20.30
N PHE A 209 3.23 -4.08 -20.63
CA PHE A 209 2.69 -3.70 -21.94
C PHE A 209 3.79 -3.66 -23.01
N PRO A 210 3.68 -4.43 -24.12
CA PRO A 210 4.73 -4.56 -25.13
C PRO A 210 5.12 -3.27 -25.87
N LEU A 211 4.40 -2.15 -25.70
CA LEU A 211 4.73 -0.84 -26.27
C LEU A 211 5.27 0.16 -25.22
N GLY A 212 5.37 -0.23 -23.94
CA GLY A 212 5.92 0.58 -22.86
C GLY A 212 4.98 1.67 -22.32
N LYS A 213 5.56 2.68 -21.66
CA LYS A 213 4.82 3.81 -21.06
C LYS A 213 4.28 4.77 -22.13
N GLY A 214 3.03 5.20 -21.96
CA GLY A 214 2.38 6.13 -22.88
C GLY A 214 0.93 6.45 -22.54
N VAL A 215 0.21 6.98 -23.52
CA VAL A 215 -1.23 7.20 -23.44
C VAL A 215 -1.96 6.49 -24.58
N LEU A 216 -3.00 5.74 -24.22
CA LEU A 216 -3.91 5.07 -25.14
C LEU A 216 -5.15 5.96 -25.35
N TYR A 217 -5.46 6.31 -26.60
CA TYR A 217 -6.62 7.16 -26.92
C TYR A 217 -7.50 6.67 -28.05
N LEU A 218 -8.80 6.99 -27.94
CA LEU A 218 -9.81 6.72 -28.94
C LEU A 218 -10.08 7.96 -29.80
N GLU A 219 -9.76 7.89 -31.09
CA GLU A 219 -10.23 8.86 -32.08
C GLU A 219 -11.66 8.53 -32.54
N ALA A 220 -12.50 9.56 -32.73
CA ALA A 220 -13.87 9.47 -33.24
C ALA A 220 -14.03 8.86 -34.65
N ARG A 221 -12.93 8.44 -35.29
CA ARG A 221 -12.91 7.63 -36.52
C ARG A 221 -12.87 6.12 -36.24
N LYS A 222 -13.05 5.70 -34.99
CA LYS A 222 -12.92 4.31 -34.52
C LYS A 222 -11.48 3.83 -34.66
N THR A 223 -10.54 4.72 -34.36
CA THR A 223 -9.10 4.43 -34.36
C THR A 223 -8.63 4.52 -32.93
N THR A 224 -8.12 3.42 -32.39
CA THR A 224 -7.40 3.44 -31.13
C THR A 224 -5.92 3.54 -31.44
N VAL A 225 -5.26 4.47 -30.77
CA VAL A 225 -3.85 4.81 -30.99
C VAL A 225 -3.16 4.82 -29.64
N PHE A 226 -1.98 4.22 -29.60
CA PHE A 226 -1.05 4.37 -28.49
C PHE A 226 -0.01 5.44 -28.85
N GLN A 227 0.22 6.40 -27.96
CA GLN A 227 1.29 7.38 -28.06
C GLN A 227 2.29 7.14 -26.94
N PRO A 228 3.50 6.66 -27.27
CA PRO A 228 4.59 6.50 -26.30
C PRO A 228 5.05 7.83 -25.68
N ASP A 229 5.52 7.77 -24.43
CA ASP A 229 6.09 8.90 -23.68
C ASP A 229 7.47 9.36 -24.18
N ASP A 230 8.22 8.46 -24.82
CA ASP A 230 9.59 8.69 -25.30
C ASP A 230 9.68 9.59 -26.55
N GLY A 231 8.54 10.12 -27.02
CA GLY A 231 8.43 10.93 -28.23
C GLY A 231 8.51 10.13 -29.54
N SER A 232 8.51 8.79 -29.48
CA SER A 232 8.45 7.95 -30.67
C SER A 232 7.08 8.01 -31.37
N SER A 233 7.01 7.45 -32.58
CA SER A 233 5.84 7.60 -33.45
C SER A 233 4.64 6.81 -32.94
N SER A 234 3.49 7.48 -32.81
CA SER A 234 2.22 6.85 -32.39
C SER A 234 1.87 5.58 -33.18
N THR A 235 1.52 4.51 -32.46
CA THR A 235 1.15 3.21 -33.01
C THR A 235 -0.37 3.09 -33.11
N ILE A 236 -0.89 2.82 -34.30
CA ILE A 236 -2.32 2.53 -34.49
C ILE A 236 -2.55 1.07 -34.08
N ILE A 237 -3.26 0.85 -32.98
CA ILE A 237 -3.64 -0.50 -32.54
C ILE A 237 -4.68 -1.05 -33.51
N ALA A 238 -5.89 -0.49 -33.52
CA ALA A 238 -6.94 -0.93 -34.42
C ALA A 238 -7.75 0.26 -34.96
N SER A 239 -8.08 0.19 -36.26
CA SER A 239 -8.77 1.27 -36.97
C SER A 239 -9.94 0.81 -37.81
N GLY A 240 -11.04 1.55 -37.68
CA GLY A 240 -12.23 1.47 -38.50
C GLY A 240 -12.94 0.13 -38.40
N ARG A 241 -13.84 -0.11 -39.36
CA ARG A 241 -14.75 -1.27 -39.33
C ARG A 241 -14.03 -2.62 -39.33
N LYS A 242 -12.90 -2.74 -40.03
CA LYS A 242 -12.18 -4.02 -40.16
C LYS A 242 -11.30 -4.31 -38.93
N GLY A 243 -10.59 -3.31 -38.41
CA GLY A 243 -9.71 -3.49 -37.24
C GLY A 243 -10.48 -3.92 -35.98
N TRP A 244 -11.73 -3.48 -35.85
CA TRP A 244 -12.59 -3.75 -34.70
C TRP A 244 -13.74 -4.75 -34.97
N GLY A 245 -13.83 -5.36 -36.16
CA GLY A 245 -14.92 -6.31 -36.43
C GLY A 245 -16.34 -5.70 -36.32
N LEU A 246 -16.49 -4.42 -36.64
CA LEU A 246 -17.72 -3.66 -36.39
C LEU A 246 -18.84 -4.00 -37.39
N ASN A 247 -20.08 -4.00 -36.90
CA ASN A 247 -21.27 -4.38 -37.64
C ASN A 247 -22.01 -3.14 -38.18
N GLY A 248 -22.12 -3.01 -39.50
CA GLY A 248 -22.82 -1.89 -40.15
C GLY A 248 -22.26 -0.53 -39.74
N ASN A 249 -23.08 0.29 -39.07
CA ASN A 249 -22.77 1.65 -38.63
C ASN A 249 -22.34 1.77 -37.15
N GLU A 250 -22.04 0.65 -36.48
CA GLU A 250 -21.67 0.58 -35.04
C GLU A 250 -20.48 1.47 -34.70
N GLN A 251 -20.56 2.22 -33.61
CA GLN A 251 -19.53 3.12 -33.11
C GLN A 251 -18.81 2.54 -31.89
N ILE A 252 -17.56 2.94 -31.68
CA ILE A 252 -16.80 2.66 -30.45
C ILE A 252 -17.00 3.84 -29.52
N GLN A 253 -17.09 3.57 -28.22
CA GLN A 253 -17.49 4.54 -27.20
C GLN A 253 -16.42 4.75 -26.12
N SER A 254 -15.83 3.68 -25.61
CA SER A 254 -14.75 3.72 -24.62
C SER A 254 -13.75 2.60 -24.90
N ILE A 255 -12.55 2.73 -24.34
CA ILE A 255 -11.46 1.74 -24.45
C ILE A 255 -10.76 1.54 -23.10
N ALA A 256 -10.10 0.38 -22.95
CA ALA A 256 -9.23 0.05 -21.83
C ALA A 256 -8.15 -0.94 -22.27
N LEU A 257 -7.03 -1.04 -21.54
CA LEU A 257 -6.05 -2.11 -21.70
C LEU A 257 -6.32 -3.19 -20.66
N TRP A 258 -6.70 -4.38 -21.09
CA TRP A 258 -6.68 -5.58 -20.25
C TRP A 258 -5.33 -6.28 -20.40
N GLN A 259 -4.83 -6.80 -19.28
CA GLN A 259 -3.67 -7.66 -19.19
C GLN A 259 -4.08 -8.92 -18.42
N SER A 260 -3.53 -10.07 -18.81
CA SER A 260 -3.65 -11.26 -17.98
C SER A 260 -2.95 -11.04 -16.63
N PRO A 261 -3.38 -11.70 -15.53
CA PRO A 261 -2.74 -11.56 -14.23
C PRO A 261 -1.26 -11.96 -14.18
N ASP A 262 -0.75 -12.70 -15.19
CA ASP A 262 0.66 -13.04 -15.36
C ASP A 262 1.43 -12.09 -16.30
N GLY A 263 0.78 -11.02 -16.78
CA GLY A 263 1.33 -10.03 -17.70
C GLY A 263 1.62 -10.52 -19.13
N THR A 264 1.36 -11.80 -19.44
CA THR A 264 1.79 -12.41 -20.71
C THR A 264 0.87 -12.09 -21.90
N GLU A 265 -0.42 -11.85 -21.65
CA GLU A 265 -1.40 -11.48 -22.68
C GLU A 265 -1.85 -10.03 -22.50
N ASN A 266 -1.95 -9.30 -23.62
CA ASN A 266 -2.31 -7.89 -23.66
C ASN A 266 -3.43 -7.69 -24.69
N GLN A 267 -4.60 -7.22 -24.24
CA GLN A 267 -5.79 -7.01 -25.08
C GLN A 267 -6.29 -5.57 -24.91
N VAL A 268 -6.40 -4.81 -26.00
CA VAL A 268 -7.16 -3.55 -25.93
C VAL A 268 -8.63 -3.87 -26.10
N LEU A 269 -9.40 -3.56 -25.06
CA LEU A 269 -10.85 -3.71 -25.02
C LEU A 269 -11.52 -2.43 -25.53
N ALA A 270 -12.66 -2.60 -26.21
CA ALA A 270 -13.45 -1.50 -26.74
C ALA A 270 -14.94 -1.78 -26.61
N THR A 271 -15.69 -0.83 -26.03
CA THR A 271 -17.15 -0.89 -25.98
C THR A 271 -17.78 -0.25 -27.20
N THR A 272 -18.99 -0.69 -27.55
CA THR A 272 -19.73 -0.22 -28.73
C THR A 272 -21.12 0.27 -28.41
N ASP A 273 -21.69 1.10 -29.31
CA ASP A 273 -23.08 1.58 -29.29
C ASP A 273 -24.16 0.50 -29.42
N ARG A 274 -23.78 -0.79 -29.30
CA ARG A 274 -24.67 -1.95 -29.21
C ARG A 274 -24.36 -2.88 -28.04
N GLY A 275 -23.56 -2.43 -27.09
CA GLY A 275 -23.21 -3.21 -25.89
C GLY A 275 -22.28 -4.40 -26.17
N ARG A 276 -21.59 -4.44 -27.32
CA ARG A 276 -20.52 -5.42 -27.55
C ARG A 276 -19.23 -4.89 -26.94
N VAL A 277 -18.53 -5.77 -26.21
CA VAL A 277 -17.14 -5.61 -25.79
C VAL A 277 -16.29 -6.36 -26.80
N LEU A 278 -15.40 -5.63 -27.45
CA LEU A 278 -14.52 -6.14 -28.50
C LEU A 278 -13.11 -6.16 -27.96
N ALA A 279 -12.35 -7.21 -28.27
CA ALA A 279 -10.95 -7.32 -27.89
C ALA A 279 -10.05 -7.39 -29.13
N VAL A 280 -8.88 -6.79 -29.00
CA VAL A 280 -7.80 -6.84 -29.99
C VAL A 280 -6.49 -7.08 -29.26
N ALA A 281 -5.85 -8.21 -29.54
CA ALA A 281 -4.55 -8.53 -28.98
C ALA A 281 -3.47 -7.56 -29.49
N VAL A 282 -2.55 -7.16 -28.60
CA VAL A 282 -1.43 -6.27 -28.91
C VAL A 282 -0.11 -7.00 -28.68
N ASP A 283 0.79 -6.91 -29.65
CA ASP A 283 2.15 -7.46 -29.56
C ASP A 283 3.23 -6.35 -29.55
N GLN A 284 4.49 -6.78 -29.47
CA GLN A 284 5.71 -5.94 -29.52
C GLN A 284 5.88 -5.08 -30.79
N ASN A 285 5.09 -5.32 -31.85
CA ASN A 285 5.08 -4.52 -33.07
C ASN A 285 3.88 -3.56 -33.12
N GLY A 286 2.95 -3.68 -32.16
CA GLY A 286 1.62 -3.07 -32.22
C GLY A 286 0.70 -3.72 -33.26
N ASP A 287 1.05 -4.91 -33.75
CA ASP A 287 0.23 -5.62 -34.75
C ASP A 287 -1.02 -6.18 -34.06
N ALA A 288 -2.15 -5.52 -34.31
CA ALA A 288 -3.45 -5.98 -33.85
C ALA A 288 -3.78 -7.39 -34.37
N GLY A 289 -4.04 -8.31 -33.44
CA GLY A 289 -4.67 -9.59 -33.72
C GLY A 289 -6.05 -9.43 -34.39
N PRO A 290 -6.63 -10.52 -34.96
CA PRO A 290 -7.99 -10.46 -35.46
C PRO A 290 -8.96 -10.11 -34.32
N PRO A 291 -9.85 -9.11 -34.49
CA PRO A 291 -10.76 -8.70 -33.42
C PRO A 291 -11.73 -9.81 -33.05
N SER A 292 -11.90 -10.06 -31.75
CA SER A 292 -12.93 -10.93 -31.20
C SER A 292 -14.06 -10.12 -30.54
N GLU A 293 -15.24 -10.74 -30.42
CA GLU A 293 -16.29 -10.28 -29.52
C GLU A 293 -16.08 -10.99 -28.20
N ALA A 294 -15.53 -10.28 -27.22
CA ALA A 294 -15.19 -10.84 -25.91
C ALA A 294 -16.42 -10.96 -25.02
N PHE A 295 -17.35 -9.99 -25.10
CA PHE A 295 -18.62 -10.03 -24.37
C PHE A 295 -19.72 -9.29 -25.11
N ASN A 296 -20.97 -9.58 -24.75
CA ASN A 296 -22.13 -8.89 -25.27
C ASN A 296 -23.09 -8.55 -24.12
N VAL A 297 -23.01 -7.30 -23.63
CA VAL A 297 -23.77 -6.78 -22.48
C VAL A 297 -25.28 -6.98 -22.66
N VAL A 298 -25.80 -6.75 -23.87
CA VAL A 298 -27.24 -6.93 -24.18
C VAL A 298 -27.67 -8.40 -24.04
N THR A 299 -26.76 -9.35 -24.29
CA THR A 299 -27.05 -10.79 -24.19
C THR A 299 -26.77 -11.32 -22.78
N GLY A 300 -25.69 -10.87 -22.14
CA GLY A 300 -25.23 -11.28 -20.81
C GLY A 300 -25.95 -10.64 -19.62
N ARG A 301 -26.82 -9.64 -19.85
CA ARG A 301 -27.82 -9.22 -18.85
C ARG A 301 -29.00 -10.21 -18.75
N GLY A 302 -29.18 -11.07 -19.76
CA GLY A 302 -30.27 -12.05 -19.86
C GLY A 302 -31.64 -11.43 -20.16
N ASN A 303 -32.63 -12.27 -20.51
CA ASN A 303 -34.04 -11.86 -20.49
C ASN A 303 -34.49 -11.78 -19.01
N ARG A 304 -34.09 -10.74 -18.28
CA ARG A 304 -34.60 -10.51 -16.92
C ARG A 304 -36.12 -10.33 -16.99
N ASP A 305 -36.80 -10.90 -16.00
CA ASP A 305 -38.26 -10.87 -15.96
C ASP A 305 -38.73 -9.40 -15.91
N ALA A 306 -39.78 -9.05 -16.65
CA ALA A 306 -40.26 -7.66 -16.78
C ALA A 306 -40.91 -7.08 -15.50
N GLN A 307 -40.59 -7.69 -14.36
CA GLN A 307 -41.02 -7.39 -13.00
C GLN A 307 -39.83 -7.11 -12.07
N ASP A 308 -38.59 -7.28 -12.56
CA ASP A 308 -37.38 -6.79 -11.91
C ASP A 308 -37.34 -5.25 -12.01
N PRO A 309 -37.34 -4.51 -10.89
CA PRO A 309 -37.29 -3.06 -10.91
C PRO A 309 -36.00 -2.52 -11.56
N VAL A 310 -34.86 -3.21 -11.44
CA VAL A 310 -33.57 -2.80 -12.01
C VAL A 310 -33.63 -2.88 -13.54
N ALA A 311 -34.15 -3.98 -14.08
CA ALA A 311 -34.34 -4.16 -15.51
C ALA A 311 -35.25 -3.08 -16.13
N SER A 312 -36.29 -2.64 -15.39
CA SER A 312 -37.21 -1.59 -15.86
C SER A 312 -36.62 -0.17 -15.87
N GLN A 313 -35.51 0.06 -15.14
CA GLN A 313 -34.84 1.35 -15.04
C GLN A 313 -33.71 1.50 -16.09
N CYS A 314 -33.12 0.39 -16.52
CA CYS A 314 -32.07 0.38 -17.55
C CYS A 314 -32.62 0.52 -19.00
N ASP A 315 -33.93 0.39 -19.20
CA ASP A 315 -34.59 0.19 -20.51
C ASP A 315 -34.73 1.48 -21.36
N PHE A 316 -33.75 2.40 -21.30
CA PHE A 316 -33.73 3.65 -22.06
C PHE A 316 -33.26 3.45 -23.51
N VAL A 317 -34.19 2.97 -24.35
CA VAL A 317 -34.05 2.58 -25.78
C VAL A 317 -33.45 3.65 -26.74
N ASN A 318 -33.05 4.84 -26.28
CA ASN A 318 -32.79 5.99 -27.15
C ASN A 318 -31.31 6.30 -27.48
N ASP A 319 -30.33 5.98 -26.63
CA ASP A 319 -28.89 6.08 -26.98
C ASP A 319 -27.97 5.40 -25.92
N PRO A 320 -27.74 4.07 -25.99
CA PRO A 320 -26.86 3.40 -25.03
C PRO A 320 -25.39 3.71 -25.35
N PHE A 321 -24.77 4.47 -24.47
CA PHE A 321 -23.31 4.55 -24.35
C PHE A 321 -22.83 3.45 -23.40
N TYR A 322 -21.62 2.94 -23.60
CA TYR A 322 -21.01 1.97 -22.71
C TYR A 322 -19.55 2.35 -22.42
N SER A 323 -19.14 2.26 -21.17
CA SER A 323 -17.75 2.46 -20.72
C SER A 323 -17.14 1.13 -20.27
N VAL A 324 -15.82 0.99 -20.45
CA VAL A 324 -15.04 -0.17 -19.97
C VAL A 324 -13.81 0.29 -19.19
N ARG A 325 -13.55 -0.38 -18.08
CA ARG A 325 -12.33 -0.28 -17.27
C ARG A 325 -11.83 -1.67 -16.92
N THR A 326 -10.56 -1.78 -16.57
CA THR A 326 -9.83 -3.03 -16.40
C THR A 326 -8.93 -2.94 -15.18
N SER A 327 -8.72 -4.08 -14.52
CA SER A 327 -7.81 -4.23 -13.40
C SER A 327 -6.77 -5.29 -13.76
N SER A 328 -5.49 -4.92 -13.85
CA SER A 328 -4.42 -5.87 -14.20
C SER A 328 -4.15 -6.85 -13.05
N LYS A 329 -4.38 -6.44 -11.79
CA LYS A 329 -4.24 -7.31 -10.60
C LYS A 329 -5.36 -8.35 -10.47
N SER A 330 -6.63 -7.96 -10.58
CA SER A 330 -7.73 -8.94 -10.47
C SER A 330 -8.03 -9.66 -11.79
N GLY A 331 -7.49 -9.17 -12.91
CA GLY A 331 -7.84 -9.64 -14.26
C GLY A 331 -9.27 -9.29 -14.68
N LEU A 332 -10.00 -8.53 -13.86
CA LEU A 332 -11.42 -8.22 -14.08
C LEU A 332 -11.61 -7.07 -15.06
N VAL A 333 -12.73 -7.14 -15.77
CA VAL A 333 -13.20 -6.15 -16.74
C VAL A 333 -14.55 -5.62 -16.28
N TYR A 334 -14.61 -4.32 -16.00
CA TYR A 334 -15.82 -3.64 -15.57
C TYR A 334 -16.47 -2.95 -16.76
N VAL A 335 -17.74 -3.27 -17.02
CA VAL A 335 -18.48 -2.71 -18.16
C VAL A 335 -19.80 -2.13 -17.69
N THR A 336 -20.02 -0.86 -18.00
CA THR A 336 -21.18 -0.09 -17.54
C THR A 336 -21.84 0.66 -18.69
N ASP A 337 -23.10 1.02 -18.55
CA ASP A 337 -23.84 1.83 -19.52
C ASP A 337 -23.77 3.34 -19.24
N ARG A 338 -24.33 4.16 -20.14
CA ARG A 338 -24.19 5.62 -20.19
C ARG A 338 -24.54 6.31 -18.89
N LEU A 339 -25.62 5.83 -18.31
CA LEU A 339 -26.26 6.42 -17.15
C LEU A 339 -25.67 5.79 -15.87
N TYR A 340 -24.71 4.87 -16.03
CA TYR A 340 -24.27 3.94 -15.02
C TYR A 340 -25.52 3.41 -14.34
N CYS A 341 -26.41 2.72 -15.06
CA CYS A 341 -27.61 2.10 -14.48
C CYS A 341 -27.32 0.69 -13.94
N GLU A 342 -26.29 0.04 -14.48
CA GLU A 342 -25.81 -1.26 -14.05
C GLU A 342 -24.36 -1.44 -14.52
N VAL A 343 -23.49 -1.86 -13.59
CA VAL A 343 -22.10 -2.22 -13.86
C VAL A 343 -21.98 -3.75 -13.82
N LEU A 344 -21.40 -4.33 -14.86
CA LEU A 344 -21.07 -5.75 -14.94
C LEU A 344 -19.60 -5.95 -14.62
N ALA A 345 -19.31 -6.82 -13.65
CA ALA A 345 -17.96 -7.36 -13.43
C ALA A 345 -17.81 -8.63 -14.27
N LEU A 346 -16.81 -8.65 -15.15
CA LEU A 346 -16.53 -9.76 -16.06
C LEU A 346 -15.13 -10.30 -15.81
N GLU A 347 -14.95 -11.61 -15.98
CA GLU A 347 -13.65 -12.31 -15.90
C GLU A 347 -13.37 -13.06 -17.22
N ASP A 348 -12.10 -13.33 -17.52
CA ASP A 348 -11.72 -14.16 -18.69
C ASP A 348 -12.23 -15.61 -18.52
N ASP A 349 -12.69 -16.20 -19.62
CA ASP A 349 -13.26 -17.55 -19.66
C ASP A 349 -12.23 -18.55 -20.21
N PRO A 350 -11.46 -19.23 -19.34
CA PRO A 350 -10.45 -20.19 -19.76
C PRO A 350 -11.03 -21.46 -20.40
N ALA A 351 -12.35 -21.65 -20.40
CA ALA A 351 -13.00 -22.78 -21.07
C ALA A 351 -13.33 -22.48 -22.55
N MET A 352 -13.26 -21.21 -22.97
CA MET A 352 -13.51 -20.76 -24.34
C MET A 352 -12.21 -20.68 -25.15
N SER A 353 -12.32 -20.86 -26.48
CA SER A 353 -11.14 -20.81 -27.36
C SER A 353 -10.88 -19.38 -27.87
N GLY A 354 -9.87 -18.73 -27.29
CA GLY A 354 -9.51 -17.33 -27.55
C GLY A 354 -10.27 -16.38 -26.63
N PHE A 355 -9.71 -15.17 -26.43
CA PHE A 355 -10.15 -14.22 -25.42
C PHE A 355 -11.66 -13.96 -25.45
N SER A 356 -12.32 -14.29 -24.35
CA SER A 356 -13.75 -14.30 -24.14
C SER A 356 -14.00 -14.01 -22.66
N LEU A 357 -14.97 -13.17 -22.35
CA LEU A 357 -15.32 -12.85 -20.97
C LEU A 357 -16.63 -13.54 -20.58
N ILE A 358 -16.76 -13.89 -19.31
CA ILE A 358 -18.00 -14.34 -18.68
C ILE A 358 -18.44 -13.34 -17.60
N ASN A 359 -19.74 -13.30 -17.32
CA ASN A 359 -20.25 -12.46 -16.24
C ASN A 359 -19.94 -13.13 -14.89
N ALA A 360 -19.03 -12.53 -14.11
CA ALA A 360 -18.66 -13.03 -12.79
C ALA A 360 -19.82 -12.93 -11.76
N GLN A 361 -20.91 -12.22 -12.11
CA GLN A 361 -22.15 -12.14 -11.34
C GLN A 361 -23.10 -13.34 -11.55
N GLU A 362 -22.98 -14.09 -12.65
CA GLU A 362 -23.92 -15.19 -12.92
C GLU A 362 -23.50 -16.48 -12.17
N PRO A 363 -24.45 -17.20 -11.54
CA PRO A 363 -24.13 -18.40 -10.78
C PRO A 363 -23.60 -19.51 -11.70
N VAL A 364 -22.30 -19.80 -11.56
CA VAL A 364 -21.64 -20.90 -12.28
C VAL A 364 -22.42 -22.20 -12.10
N THR A 365 -22.69 -22.88 -13.21
CA THR A 365 -23.59 -24.04 -13.28
C THR A 365 -23.28 -25.09 -12.21
N VAL A 366 -24.32 -25.61 -11.54
CA VAL A 366 -24.26 -26.54 -10.41
C VAL A 366 -23.21 -27.64 -10.61
N GLY A 367 -22.08 -27.51 -9.91
CA GLY A 367 -20.95 -28.45 -9.98
C GLY A 367 -19.55 -27.81 -9.89
N SER A 368 -19.42 -26.49 -10.03
CA SER A 368 -18.16 -25.77 -9.78
C SER A 368 -17.90 -25.55 -8.28
N PRO A 369 -16.64 -25.62 -7.80
CA PRO A 369 -16.29 -25.33 -6.40
C PRO A 369 -16.13 -23.82 -6.09
N THR A 370 -16.18 -22.95 -7.09
CA THR A 370 -16.05 -21.50 -6.90
C THR A 370 -17.27 -20.92 -6.18
N PRO A 371 -17.13 -20.11 -5.12
CA PRO A 371 -18.26 -19.43 -4.50
C PRO A 371 -18.96 -18.49 -5.50
N THR A 372 -20.28 -18.41 -5.42
CA THR A 372 -21.07 -17.42 -6.15
C THR A 372 -20.68 -16.02 -5.67
N ARG A 373 -19.97 -15.27 -6.50
CA ARG A 373 -19.70 -13.85 -6.27
C ARG A 373 -20.95 -13.05 -6.67
N ASP A 374 -21.71 -12.55 -5.69
CA ASP A 374 -22.75 -11.55 -5.98
C ASP A 374 -22.07 -10.20 -6.18
N LEU A 375 -21.81 -9.85 -7.44
CA LEU A 375 -21.16 -8.59 -7.82
C LEU A 375 -22.16 -7.60 -8.45
N THR A 376 -23.46 -7.77 -8.21
CA THR A 376 -24.53 -6.96 -8.83
C THR A 376 -24.45 -5.51 -8.34
N LEU A 377 -24.31 -4.52 -9.22
CA LEU A 377 -24.05 -3.12 -8.83
C LEU A 377 -25.25 -2.22 -9.14
N SER A 378 -25.89 -1.67 -8.09
CA SER A 378 -27.05 -0.78 -8.13
C SER A 378 -26.65 0.69 -7.98
N THR A 379 -27.19 1.57 -8.81
CA THR A 379 -26.53 2.85 -9.10
C THR A 379 -27.27 4.10 -8.61
N ALA A 380 -28.14 3.89 -7.63
CA ALA A 380 -28.56 4.94 -6.71
C ALA A 380 -27.53 5.08 -5.59
N ASP A 381 -27.28 6.31 -5.15
CA ASP A 381 -26.81 6.54 -3.78
C ASP A 381 -27.86 6.04 -2.77
N GLY A 382 -27.51 5.98 -1.48
CA GLY A 382 -28.45 5.67 -0.39
C GLY A 382 -29.67 6.63 -0.27
N ALA A 383 -29.78 7.63 -1.14
CA ALA A 383 -30.86 8.61 -1.22
C ALA A 383 -31.72 8.52 -2.51
N GLY A 384 -31.34 7.73 -3.52
CA GLY A 384 -32.13 7.49 -4.74
C GLY A 384 -31.85 8.39 -5.95
N SER A 385 -30.64 8.95 -6.09
CA SER A 385 -30.28 9.94 -7.13
C SER A 385 -29.60 9.34 -8.38
N PHE A 386 -29.96 9.78 -9.60
CA PHE A 386 -29.39 9.30 -10.89
C PHE A 386 -29.36 10.42 -11.96
N PRO A 387 -28.54 10.38 -13.04
CA PRO A 387 -27.38 9.51 -13.33
C PRO A 387 -26.05 10.28 -13.69
N PRO A 388 -24.86 9.65 -13.53
CA PRO A 388 -23.54 10.20 -13.90
C PRO A 388 -23.09 10.04 -15.38
N GLU A 389 -21.92 10.61 -15.78
CA GLU A 389 -21.40 10.70 -17.17
C GLU A 389 -19.85 10.39 -17.36
N GLY A 390 -19.14 9.65 -16.49
CA GLY A 390 -17.71 9.28 -16.71
C GLY A 390 -17.11 8.30 -15.68
N SER A 391 -15.95 7.66 -15.96
CA SER A 391 -15.31 6.66 -15.07
C SER A 391 -13.77 6.67 -15.01
N THR A 392 -13.18 6.60 -13.81
CA THR A 392 -11.71 6.70 -13.52
C THR A 392 -11.21 5.96 -12.26
N VAL A 393 -9.92 6.05 -11.82
CA VAL A 393 -9.23 5.07 -10.91
C VAL A 393 -8.11 5.72 -10.07
N ALA A 394 -7.78 5.24 -8.83
CA ALA A 394 -6.55 5.64 -8.11
C ALA A 394 -5.98 4.79 -6.92
N PRO A 395 -4.78 5.18 -6.40
CA PRO A 395 -4.04 4.61 -5.24
C PRO A 395 -3.79 5.54 -4.01
N GLY A 396 -3.26 4.97 -2.90
CA GLY A 396 -2.47 5.63 -1.83
C GLY A 396 -3.22 6.49 -0.78
N ILE A 397 -2.88 6.37 0.52
CA ILE A 397 -3.41 7.24 1.59
C ILE A 397 -2.33 8.22 2.04
N GLY A 398 -2.58 9.54 1.92
CA GLY A 398 -1.70 10.59 2.44
C GLY A 398 -2.17 11.13 3.79
N ILE A 399 -1.27 11.21 4.78
CA ILE A 399 -1.51 11.69 6.15
C ILE A 399 -0.51 12.79 6.49
N ASP A 400 -0.95 13.84 7.19
CA ASP A 400 -0.07 14.83 7.84
C ASP A 400 0.13 14.43 9.31
N LEU A 401 1.36 14.09 9.68
CA LEU A 401 1.71 13.71 11.05
C LEU A 401 1.55 14.85 12.08
N ASN A 402 1.41 16.11 11.64
CA ASN A 402 1.09 17.22 12.53
C ASN A 402 -0.37 17.16 13.02
N ASP A 403 -1.32 16.69 12.20
CA ASP A 403 -2.73 16.56 12.60
C ASP A 403 -2.89 15.44 13.64
N CYS A 404 -2.03 14.42 13.55
CA CYS A 404 -1.89 13.34 14.53
C CYS A 404 -1.29 13.77 15.89
N ALA A 405 -0.99 15.06 16.10
CA ALA A 405 -0.71 15.61 17.43
C ALA A 405 -1.94 15.58 18.36
N GLY A 406 -3.15 15.52 17.77
CA GLY A 406 -4.39 15.19 18.46
C GLY A 406 -4.64 13.68 18.43
N LEU A 407 -5.78 13.30 17.83
CA LEU A 407 -6.11 11.94 17.39
C LEU A 407 -6.43 12.06 15.89
N CYS A 408 -5.74 11.30 15.04
CA CYS A 408 -6.03 11.20 13.61
C CYS A 408 -6.42 9.75 13.28
N THR A 409 -7.43 9.57 12.43
CA THR A 409 -7.85 8.25 11.95
C THR A 409 -7.02 7.90 10.72
N LEU A 410 -6.41 6.71 10.70
CA LEU A 410 -5.67 6.19 9.56
C LEU A 410 -6.57 5.39 8.61
N ILE A 411 -7.46 4.57 9.17
CA ILE A 411 -8.43 3.73 8.48
C ILE A 411 -9.73 3.73 9.29
N THR A 412 -10.86 3.80 8.60
CA THR A 412 -12.21 3.73 9.18
C THR A 412 -12.81 2.35 8.87
N ALA A 413 -13.47 1.72 9.85
CA ALA A 413 -14.22 0.49 9.70
C ALA A 413 -15.60 0.73 9.05
N ASP A 414 -16.24 -0.32 8.55
CA ASP A 414 -17.57 -0.30 7.90
C ASP A 414 -18.68 0.39 8.73
N ASN A 415 -18.54 0.38 10.05
CA ASN A 415 -19.46 1.00 11.00
C ASN A 415 -19.22 2.50 11.25
N GLY A 416 -18.21 3.09 10.62
CA GLY A 416 -17.78 4.49 10.78
C GLY A 416 -16.89 4.77 11.99
N ALA A 417 -16.43 3.76 12.73
CA ALA A 417 -15.43 3.89 13.79
C ALA A 417 -14.00 3.83 13.22
N ALA A 418 -13.01 4.37 13.94
CA ALA A 418 -11.61 4.22 13.55
C ALA A 418 -11.16 2.76 13.72
N ALA A 419 -10.73 2.11 12.63
CA ALA A 419 -10.12 0.79 12.63
C ALA A 419 -8.61 0.86 12.92
N ALA A 420 -7.96 1.95 12.46
CA ALA A 420 -6.59 2.28 12.81
C ALA A 420 -6.49 3.78 13.09
N SER A 421 -5.72 4.18 14.10
CA SER A 421 -5.52 5.60 14.46
C SER A 421 -4.14 5.87 15.08
N LEU A 422 -3.71 7.14 15.04
CA LEU A 422 -2.55 7.66 15.73
C LEU A 422 -2.93 8.83 16.64
N ALA A 423 -2.24 8.96 17.77
CA ALA A 423 -2.41 10.08 18.68
C ALA A 423 -1.09 10.54 19.30
N ASN A 424 -1.09 11.76 19.82
CA ASN A 424 0.04 12.37 20.53
C ASN A 424 1.36 12.44 19.71
N VAL A 425 1.27 12.40 18.37
CA VAL A 425 2.45 12.52 17.50
C VAL A 425 3.11 13.87 17.71
N THR A 426 4.41 13.85 18.00
CA THR A 426 5.21 15.07 18.12
C THR A 426 6.47 14.96 17.27
N LEU A 427 6.61 15.89 16.32
CA LEU A 427 7.78 15.98 15.46
C LEU A 427 8.89 16.82 16.11
N LEU A 428 10.13 16.54 15.73
CA LEU A 428 11.31 17.29 16.16
C LEU A 428 11.29 18.72 15.58
N ASN A 429 10.85 18.86 14.32
CA ASN A 429 10.64 20.14 13.65
C ASN A 429 9.19 20.25 13.15
N PRO A 430 8.26 20.83 13.95
CA PRO A 430 6.84 20.92 13.58
C PRO A 430 6.56 21.91 12.43
N ASP A 431 7.48 22.83 12.14
CA ASP A 431 7.40 23.74 10.98
C ASP A 431 8.13 23.17 9.74
N GLY A 432 8.27 21.83 9.65
CA GLY A 432 9.01 21.12 8.60
C GLY A 432 8.25 19.93 8.01
N PRO A 433 8.95 19.02 7.30
CA PRO A 433 8.38 17.79 6.73
C PRO A 433 7.53 17.02 7.73
N SER A 434 6.35 16.60 7.29
CA SER A 434 5.35 15.91 8.11
C SER A 434 4.51 14.88 7.36
N GLY A 435 4.68 14.74 6.04
CA GLY A 435 3.92 13.78 5.25
C GLY A 435 4.21 12.32 5.60
N LEU A 436 3.18 11.49 5.54
CA LEU A 436 3.23 10.04 5.60
C LEU A 436 2.34 9.47 4.48
N THR A 437 2.90 8.67 3.58
CA THR A 437 2.10 7.82 2.68
C THR A 437 1.91 6.46 3.34
N LEU A 438 0.65 6.05 3.53
CA LEU A 438 0.24 4.80 4.18
C LEU A 438 -0.33 3.80 3.16
N PHE A 439 0.04 2.53 3.38
CA PHE A 439 -0.42 1.37 2.64
C PHE A 439 -0.92 0.32 3.63
N GLN A 440 -2.10 -0.25 3.38
CA GLN A 440 -2.59 -1.45 4.05
C GLN A 440 -2.31 -2.67 3.16
N ILE A 441 -1.68 -3.69 3.72
CA ILE A 441 -1.31 -4.94 3.05
C ILE A 441 -2.03 -6.08 3.76
N LYS A 442 -2.81 -6.86 3.03
CA LYS A 442 -3.59 -7.98 3.58
C LYS A 442 -3.00 -9.32 3.17
N ASN A 443 -3.22 -10.35 3.99
CA ASN A 443 -2.89 -11.75 3.69
C ASN A 443 -1.41 -12.07 3.39
N ILE A 444 -0.47 -11.43 4.10
CA ILE A 444 0.96 -11.77 4.02
C ILE A 444 1.16 -13.16 4.65
N PRO A 445 1.73 -14.16 3.94
CA PRO A 445 1.92 -15.50 4.48
C PRO A 445 3.18 -15.61 5.36
N ASP A 446 3.05 -16.20 6.55
CA ASP A 446 4.22 -16.54 7.37
C ASP A 446 4.89 -17.82 6.87
N CYS A 447 5.91 -17.64 6.03
CA CYS A 447 6.60 -18.74 5.32
C CYS A 447 7.26 -19.78 6.23
N ARG A 448 7.43 -19.49 7.53
CA ARG A 448 7.93 -20.45 8.52
C ARG A 448 6.90 -21.55 8.81
N TYR A 449 5.61 -21.21 8.73
CA TYR A 449 4.47 -22.10 9.05
C TYR A 449 3.68 -22.51 7.80
N VAL A 450 3.55 -21.62 6.80
CA VAL A 450 2.87 -21.90 5.52
C VAL A 450 3.80 -21.74 4.30
N PRO A 451 4.92 -22.49 4.21
CA PRO A 451 5.88 -22.37 3.12
C PRO A 451 5.25 -22.60 1.74
N ALA A 452 4.22 -23.47 1.64
CA ALA A 452 3.51 -23.71 0.38
C ALA A 452 2.81 -22.46 -0.19
N ALA A 453 2.30 -21.56 0.67
CA ALA A 453 1.71 -20.30 0.23
C ALA A 453 2.80 -19.36 -0.34
N CYS A 454 3.96 -19.30 0.30
CA CYS A 454 5.08 -18.49 -0.17
C CYS A 454 5.71 -19.01 -1.47
N VAL A 455 5.76 -20.33 -1.67
CA VAL A 455 6.20 -20.92 -2.96
C VAL A 455 5.24 -20.54 -4.09
N ALA A 456 3.93 -20.43 -3.81
CA ALA A 456 2.96 -19.95 -4.79
C ALA A 456 3.10 -18.44 -5.06
N LEU A 457 3.26 -17.62 -4.02
CA LEU A 457 3.43 -16.17 -4.11
C LEU A 457 4.71 -15.77 -4.88
N LEU A 458 5.84 -16.41 -4.56
CA LEU A 458 7.17 -16.05 -5.09
C LEU A 458 7.55 -16.81 -6.37
N GLY A 459 6.74 -17.77 -6.81
CA GLY A 459 7.03 -18.62 -7.96
C GLY A 459 8.27 -19.52 -7.82
N THR A 460 8.87 -19.61 -6.63
CA THR A 460 10.11 -20.37 -6.36
C THR A 460 9.97 -21.27 -5.15
N ALA A 461 10.55 -22.47 -5.23
CA ALA A 461 10.65 -23.41 -4.10
C ALA A 461 11.84 -23.11 -3.16
N ASP A 462 12.71 -22.16 -3.53
CA ASP A 462 13.83 -21.71 -2.70
C ASP A 462 13.40 -20.54 -1.82
N LEU A 463 13.21 -20.81 -0.53
CA LEU A 463 12.84 -19.83 0.49
C LEU A 463 14.05 -19.35 1.32
N SER A 464 15.30 -19.62 0.90
CA SER A 464 16.48 -19.35 1.74
C SER A 464 16.78 -17.87 2.01
N GLY A 465 16.23 -16.95 1.21
CA GLY A 465 16.24 -15.49 1.47
C GLY A 465 15.01 -14.98 2.23
N VAL A 466 14.04 -15.85 2.50
CA VAL A 466 12.73 -15.54 3.09
C VAL A 466 12.63 -16.11 4.51
N VAL A 467 13.12 -17.33 4.71
CA VAL A 467 13.13 -18.05 5.98
C VAL A 467 14.58 -18.20 6.43
N ILE A 468 14.98 -17.41 7.42
CA ILE A 468 16.34 -17.38 7.94
C ILE A 468 16.43 -18.25 9.20
N SER A 469 17.03 -19.42 9.06
CA SER A 469 17.29 -20.34 10.18
C SER A 469 18.42 -19.83 11.07
N LEU A 470 18.19 -19.88 12.38
CA LEU A 470 19.15 -19.60 13.45
C LEU A 470 19.83 -20.88 13.97
N ASP A 471 19.20 -22.05 13.78
CA ASP A 471 19.76 -23.37 14.10
C ASP A 471 20.16 -24.13 12.81
N PRO A 472 21.45 -24.17 12.44
CA PRO A 472 21.92 -24.95 11.29
C PRO A 472 21.78 -26.48 11.45
N SER A 473 21.49 -26.97 12.66
CA SER A 473 21.34 -28.39 12.97
C SER A 473 19.89 -28.89 12.82
N ASP A 474 18.90 -28.03 13.06
CA ASP A 474 17.49 -28.24 12.70
C ASP A 474 16.89 -27.02 11.97
N PRO A 475 17.26 -26.81 10.69
CA PRO A 475 16.81 -25.65 9.91
C PRO A 475 15.32 -25.70 9.56
N ALA A 476 14.60 -26.77 9.91
CA ALA A 476 13.17 -26.93 9.67
C ALA A 476 12.29 -26.48 10.84
N ASN A 477 12.88 -26.18 12.02
CA ASN A 477 12.15 -25.73 13.21
C ASN A 477 11.70 -24.25 13.08
N PRO A 478 10.38 -23.95 13.00
CA PRO A 478 9.88 -22.57 12.89
C PRO A 478 10.22 -21.69 14.09
N ALA A 479 10.34 -22.25 15.29
CA ALA A 479 10.76 -21.50 16.48
C ALA A 479 12.23 -21.07 16.40
N ALA A 480 13.05 -21.73 15.58
CA ALA A 480 14.43 -21.34 15.28
C ALA A 480 14.57 -20.51 14.00
N GLN A 481 13.49 -19.88 13.50
CA GLN A 481 13.48 -19.14 12.23
C GLN A 481 13.00 -17.69 12.37
N ARG A 482 13.60 -16.80 11.57
CA ARG A 482 13.12 -15.44 11.30
C ARG A 482 12.51 -15.37 9.91
N LEU A 483 11.48 -14.54 9.75
CA LEU A 483 10.82 -14.31 8.46
C LEU A 483 11.30 -12.98 7.88
N ASN A 484 11.98 -12.98 6.74
CA ASN A 484 12.22 -11.78 5.96
C ASN A 484 10.93 -11.39 5.24
N ILE A 485 10.31 -10.29 5.67
CA ILE A 485 9.03 -9.82 5.13
C ILE A 485 9.24 -9.09 3.81
N THR A 486 10.40 -8.44 3.60
CA THR A 486 10.73 -7.66 2.40
C THR A 486 10.36 -8.32 1.06
N PRO A 487 10.75 -9.59 0.77
CA PRO A 487 10.36 -10.25 -0.49
C PRO A 487 8.88 -10.65 -0.59
N LEU A 488 8.11 -10.52 0.50
CA LEU A 488 6.67 -10.85 0.56
C LEU A 488 5.79 -9.60 0.42
N LEU A 489 6.38 -8.41 0.44
CA LEU A 489 5.66 -7.16 0.21
C LEU A 489 5.35 -7.02 -1.29
N PRO A 490 4.24 -6.35 -1.65
CA PRO A 490 4.00 -5.95 -3.03
C PRO A 490 5.20 -5.15 -3.56
N THR A 491 5.53 -5.29 -4.86
CA THR A 491 6.66 -4.58 -5.50
C THR A 491 6.57 -3.08 -5.28
N GLU A 492 5.37 -2.60 -5.08
CA GLU A 492 5.02 -1.19 -5.16
C GLU A 492 5.21 -0.48 -3.80
N ILE A 493 5.54 -1.27 -2.78
CA ILE A 493 6.21 -0.81 -1.57
C ILE A 493 7.73 -0.91 -1.71
N THR A 494 8.28 -1.91 -2.40
CA THR A 494 9.74 -2.03 -2.58
C THR A 494 10.31 -0.95 -3.50
N ASP A 495 9.57 -0.58 -4.53
CA ASP A 495 10.00 0.33 -5.59
C ASP A 495 9.96 1.80 -5.15
N LEU A 496 9.16 2.11 -4.13
CA LEU A 496 9.23 3.38 -3.41
C LEU A 496 10.61 3.61 -2.78
N PHE A 497 11.46 2.59 -2.65
CA PHE A 497 12.80 2.70 -2.06
C PHE A 497 13.92 2.36 -3.07
N GLU A 498 13.61 2.14 -4.35
CA GLU A 498 14.66 1.96 -5.38
C GLU A 498 15.62 3.17 -5.43
N ASP A 499 15.10 4.37 -5.21
CA ASP A 499 15.85 5.64 -5.15
C ASP A 499 16.97 5.65 -4.09
N ILE A 500 16.85 4.85 -3.02
CA ILE A 500 17.86 4.68 -1.97
C ILE A 500 18.57 3.32 -2.00
N GLY A 501 18.37 2.52 -3.05
CA GLY A 501 19.02 1.21 -3.25
C GLY A 501 18.16 -0.01 -2.94
N GLY A 502 16.84 0.16 -2.88
CA GLY A 502 15.85 -0.87 -2.60
C GLY A 502 15.50 -0.98 -1.12
N LEU A 503 14.36 -1.63 -0.84
CA LEU A 503 13.97 -1.95 0.53
C LEU A 503 14.94 -3.00 1.11
N PRO A 504 15.56 -2.76 2.28
CA PRO A 504 16.47 -3.71 2.90
C PRO A 504 15.72 -4.92 3.50
N ASP A 505 16.44 -5.99 3.83
CA ASP A 505 15.86 -7.12 4.57
C ASP A 505 15.26 -6.65 5.91
N MET A 506 14.01 -7.03 6.16
CA MET A 506 13.20 -6.66 7.33
C MET A 506 12.65 -7.93 7.96
N PHE A 507 13.10 -8.27 9.17
CA PHE A 507 12.86 -9.56 9.79
C PHE A 507 11.79 -9.51 10.88
N MET A 508 10.74 -10.31 10.75
CA MET A 508 9.95 -10.75 11.90
C MET A 508 10.79 -11.75 12.71
N SER A 509 10.95 -11.53 14.00
CA SER A 509 11.65 -12.43 14.91
C SER A 509 10.87 -13.73 15.14
N ARG A 510 11.53 -14.69 15.79
CA ARG A 510 10.91 -15.96 16.23
C ARG A 510 9.81 -15.79 17.29
N LEU A 511 9.76 -14.63 17.96
CA LEU A 511 8.88 -14.38 19.11
C LEU A 511 7.41 -14.19 18.72
N THR A 512 7.17 -13.76 17.48
CA THR A 512 5.85 -13.48 16.90
C THR A 512 5.65 -14.26 15.60
N ARG A 513 4.39 -14.53 15.25
CA ARG A 513 3.99 -15.21 14.00
C ARG A 513 2.62 -14.76 13.51
N GLY A 514 2.31 -15.02 12.24
CA GLY A 514 0.93 -14.88 11.74
C GLY A 514 -0.03 -15.83 12.47
N GLN A 515 -1.27 -15.41 12.71
CA GLN A 515 -2.16 -16.13 13.63
C GLN A 515 -2.54 -17.53 13.13
N GLN A 516 -2.48 -18.53 14.01
CA GLN A 516 -2.85 -19.91 13.66
C GLN A 516 -4.33 -20.00 13.25
N ALA A 517 -5.21 -19.24 13.93
CA ALA A 517 -6.64 -19.17 13.61
C ALA A 517 -6.90 -18.68 12.18
N ASN A 518 -6.05 -17.79 11.68
CA ASN A 518 -6.11 -17.21 10.34
C ASN A 518 -5.19 -17.96 9.34
N GLY A 519 -4.77 -19.18 9.66
CA GLY A 519 -3.98 -20.03 8.76
C GLY A 519 -2.54 -19.55 8.58
N PHE A 520 -1.98 -18.87 9.58
CA PHE A 520 -0.64 -18.28 9.57
C PHE A 520 -0.42 -17.21 8.48
N THR A 521 -1.47 -16.49 8.08
CA THR A 521 -1.34 -15.20 7.43
C THR A 521 -1.44 -14.07 8.46
N PHE A 522 -0.87 -12.92 8.13
CA PHE A 522 -1.00 -11.68 8.88
C PHE A 522 -1.26 -10.51 7.93
N GLU A 523 -1.60 -9.36 8.49
CA GLU A 523 -1.75 -8.11 7.73
C GLU A 523 -0.69 -7.11 8.21
N ALA A 524 -0.44 -6.07 7.42
CA ALA A 524 0.51 -5.03 7.83
C ALA A 524 0.09 -3.66 7.33
N PHE A 525 0.38 -2.65 8.14
CA PHE A 525 0.54 -1.29 7.63
C PHE A 525 1.98 -1.10 7.23
N PHE A 526 2.21 -0.49 6.07
CA PHE A 526 3.52 0.04 5.71
C PHE A 526 3.35 1.52 5.44
N GLY A 527 4.25 2.36 5.93
CA GLY A 527 4.22 3.77 5.54
C GLY A 527 5.60 4.39 5.34
N ARG A 528 5.69 5.19 4.29
CA ARG A 528 6.88 5.99 3.95
C ARG A 528 6.66 7.42 4.43
N THR A 529 7.42 7.84 5.43
CA THR A 529 7.46 9.25 5.83
C THR A 529 8.26 10.08 4.83
N GLU A 530 7.85 11.33 4.66
CA GLU A 530 8.56 12.37 3.90
C GLU A 530 10.02 12.50 4.37
N GLU A 531 10.93 12.89 3.47
CA GLU A 531 12.34 13.07 3.82
C GLU A 531 12.49 14.20 4.86
N GLY A 532 13.16 13.90 5.98
CA GLY A 532 13.37 14.85 7.07
C GLY A 532 12.34 14.79 8.20
N VAL A 533 11.30 13.95 8.09
CA VAL A 533 10.42 13.62 9.23
C VAL A 533 11.24 12.92 10.32
N VAL A 534 11.26 13.50 11.52
CA VAL A 534 11.90 12.93 12.72
C VAL A 534 10.95 13.09 13.89
N PHE A 535 10.61 11.99 14.55
CA PHE A 535 9.80 11.98 15.77
C PHE A 535 10.61 12.49 16.98
N ARG A 536 9.95 13.18 17.92
CA ARG A 536 10.57 13.81 19.10
C ARG A 536 10.58 12.90 20.33
N SER A 537 9.61 12.00 20.40
CA SER A 537 9.27 11.14 21.53
C SER A 537 8.46 9.97 20.97
N THR A 538 7.90 9.14 21.83
CA THR A 538 6.85 8.20 21.42
C THR A 538 5.58 8.90 20.94
N PHE A 539 4.81 8.19 20.12
CA PHE A 539 3.40 8.43 19.83
C PHE A 539 2.57 7.19 20.19
N ASP A 540 1.26 7.38 20.35
CA ASP A 540 0.31 6.29 20.61
C ASP A 540 -0.34 5.87 19.29
N GLY A 541 -0.61 4.58 19.11
CA GLY A 541 -1.36 4.05 17.98
C GLY A 541 -2.34 2.97 18.41
N GLU A 542 -3.52 2.93 17.81
CA GLU A 542 -4.55 1.93 18.12
C GLU A 542 -5.00 1.22 16.83
N PHE A 543 -4.93 -0.11 16.84
CA PHE A 543 -5.33 -0.99 15.74
C PHE A 543 -6.44 -1.94 16.20
N ASP A 544 -7.67 -1.69 15.80
CA ASP A 544 -8.80 -2.60 16.04
C ASP A 544 -8.65 -3.81 15.10
N VAL A 545 -8.01 -4.87 15.61
CA VAL A 545 -7.66 -6.05 14.80
C VAL A 545 -8.92 -6.76 14.30
N LEU A 546 -9.98 -6.81 15.12
CA LEU A 546 -11.28 -7.33 14.73
C LEU A 546 -11.89 -6.54 13.56
N ALA A 547 -11.84 -5.20 13.62
CA ALA A 547 -12.35 -4.35 12.55
C ALA A 547 -11.46 -4.28 11.31
N LEU A 548 -10.17 -4.60 11.43
CA LEU A 548 -9.22 -4.60 10.30
C LEU A 548 -9.17 -5.95 9.57
N ALA A 549 -9.28 -7.07 10.29
CA ALA A 549 -9.01 -8.41 9.79
C ALA A 549 -10.15 -9.43 10.03
N ASP A 550 -11.34 -8.98 10.46
CA ASP A 550 -12.53 -9.79 10.77
C ASP A 550 -12.34 -10.88 11.85
N ALA A 551 -11.19 -10.89 12.52
CA ALA A 551 -10.79 -11.83 13.55
C ALA A 551 -9.85 -11.16 14.56
N GLU A 552 -9.98 -11.51 15.84
CA GLU A 552 -9.10 -11.08 16.93
C GLU A 552 -8.81 -12.25 17.88
N LEU A 553 -7.68 -12.19 18.58
CA LEU A 553 -7.39 -13.04 19.73
C LEU A 553 -7.86 -12.33 21.01
N GLY A 554 -9.06 -12.69 21.45
CA GLY A 554 -9.77 -12.03 22.55
C GLY A 554 -8.91 -11.78 23.80
N CYS A 555 -8.81 -10.50 24.17
CA CYS A 555 -7.81 -10.01 25.12
C CYS A 555 -8.43 -9.54 26.46
N GLN A 556 -7.73 -9.73 27.58
CA GLN A 556 -8.11 -9.17 28.90
C GLN A 556 -6.97 -8.37 29.53
N SER A 557 -7.22 -7.11 29.89
CA SER A 557 -6.20 -6.22 30.46
C SER A 557 -5.78 -6.56 31.89
N THR A 558 -6.42 -7.53 32.54
CA THR A 558 -5.95 -8.10 33.81
C THR A 558 -6.38 -9.57 33.90
N PHE A 559 -5.41 -10.46 34.06
CA PHE A 559 -5.68 -11.87 34.31
C PHE A 559 -5.60 -12.18 35.81
N PRO A 560 -6.43 -13.11 36.33
CA PRO A 560 -6.19 -13.71 37.64
C PRO A 560 -4.78 -14.30 37.75
N ALA A 561 -4.20 -14.31 38.96
CA ALA A 561 -2.97 -15.05 39.19
C ALA A 561 -3.22 -16.57 38.99
N GLU A 562 -2.28 -17.26 38.35
CA GLU A 562 -2.38 -18.69 37.98
C GLU A 562 -3.42 -18.95 36.87
N THR A 563 -3.60 -17.99 35.96
CA THR A 563 -4.37 -18.19 34.72
C THR A 563 -3.63 -19.18 33.80
N PRO A 564 -4.33 -20.13 33.14
CA PRO A 564 -3.73 -21.02 32.14
C PRO A 564 -3.01 -20.24 31.01
N VAL A 565 -1.82 -20.68 30.62
CA VAL A 565 -1.02 -20.03 29.55
C VAL A 565 -1.80 -19.95 28.23
N GLU A 566 -2.62 -20.97 27.94
CA GLU A 566 -3.56 -21.02 26.80
C GLU A 566 -4.55 -19.84 26.77
N ASP A 567 -5.04 -19.35 27.92
CA ASP A 567 -5.92 -18.17 27.99
C ASP A 567 -5.14 -16.85 27.85
N ILE A 568 -3.87 -16.81 28.27
CA ILE A 568 -3.01 -15.60 28.21
C ILE A 568 -2.39 -15.41 26.82
N LEU A 569 -2.20 -16.51 26.07
CA LEU A 569 -1.77 -16.53 24.66
C LEU A 569 -2.85 -16.04 23.69
N LEU A 570 -4.10 -15.88 24.14
CA LEU A 570 -5.10 -15.09 23.42
C LEU A 570 -4.71 -13.61 23.52
N TRP A 571 -3.89 -13.19 22.56
CA TRP A 571 -3.33 -11.86 22.48
C TRP A 571 -2.94 -11.51 21.04
N ASP A 572 -3.66 -10.55 20.45
CA ASP A 572 -3.21 -9.92 19.21
C ASP A 572 -1.93 -9.13 19.45
N THR A 573 -0.86 -9.50 18.75
CA THR A 573 0.38 -8.74 18.74
C THR A 573 0.45 -7.82 17.52
N VAL A 574 1.11 -6.69 17.72
CA VAL A 574 1.52 -5.73 16.71
C VAL A 574 2.98 -5.41 16.95
N THR A 575 3.77 -5.46 15.89
CA THR A 575 5.21 -5.21 15.94
C THR A 575 5.59 -4.03 15.05
N THR A 576 6.83 -3.57 15.14
CA THR A 576 7.39 -2.51 14.29
C THR A 576 8.72 -3.00 13.72
N VAL A 577 8.88 -2.98 12.39
CA VAL A 577 10.16 -3.23 11.70
C VAL A 577 10.52 -1.99 10.91
N SER A 578 11.74 -1.48 11.07
CA SER A 578 12.18 -0.29 10.33
C SER A 578 13.03 -0.64 9.12
N GLU A 579 12.66 -0.09 7.97
CA GLU A 579 13.47 -0.06 6.76
C GLU A 579 14.67 0.91 6.91
N ARG A 580 14.51 2.02 7.63
CA ARG A 580 15.56 3.03 7.84
C ARG A 580 16.58 2.63 8.91
N PHE A 581 16.15 2.02 10.00
CA PHE A 581 16.96 1.93 11.23
C PHE A 581 17.34 0.48 11.59
N ILE A 582 18.62 0.25 11.84
CA ILE A 582 19.13 -1.02 12.35
C ILE A 582 18.73 -1.26 13.81
N GLY A 583 18.37 -2.51 14.12
CA GLY A 583 18.05 -2.98 15.46
C GLY A 583 19.26 -3.50 16.23
N THR A 584 18.98 -4.26 17.28
CA THR A 584 19.90 -4.62 18.38
C THR A 584 21.18 -5.34 17.98
N ASN A 585 21.18 -6.05 16.84
CA ASN A 585 22.35 -6.77 16.30
C ASN A 585 22.84 -6.27 14.94
N GLY A 586 22.50 -5.03 14.56
CA GLY A 586 22.84 -4.46 13.24
C GLY A 586 21.93 -4.93 12.09
N GLU A 587 20.97 -5.80 12.39
CA GLU A 587 19.90 -6.28 11.52
C GLU A 587 18.59 -5.54 11.81
N ARG A 588 17.67 -5.48 10.85
CA ARG A 588 16.34 -4.86 11.02
C ARG A 588 15.35 -5.90 11.51
N VAL A 589 15.33 -6.13 12.81
CA VAL A 589 14.42 -7.08 13.46
C VAL A 589 13.20 -6.34 14.01
N ASP A 590 12.06 -7.03 14.05
CA ASP A 590 10.84 -6.51 14.65
C ASP A 590 10.99 -6.22 16.15
N THR A 591 10.07 -5.43 16.67
CA THR A 591 9.96 -5.15 18.09
C THR A 591 8.48 -5.05 18.43
N LEU A 592 8.07 -5.77 19.47
CA LEU A 592 6.70 -5.73 19.98
C LEU A 592 6.38 -4.32 20.51
N ILE A 593 5.21 -3.77 20.17
CA ILE A 593 4.81 -2.41 20.55
C ILE A 593 3.50 -2.33 21.35
N ASN A 594 2.83 -3.46 21.62
CA ASN A 594 1.61 -3.51 22.44
C ASN A 594 1.85 -3.08 23.90
N VAL A 595 0.93 -2.28 24.45
CA VAL A 595 0.97 -1.81 25.85
C VAL A 595 -0.35 -1.96 26.62
N ASP A 596 -1.37 -2.55 25.99
CA ASP A 596 -2.67 -2.84 26.60
C ASP A 596 -3.37 -3.96 25.81
N CYS A 597 -4.53 -4.39 26.32
CA CYS A 597 -5.44 -5.33 25.66
C CYS A 597 -6.62 -4.65 24.95
N GLY A 598 -7.18 -5.36 23.97
CA GLY A 598 -8.35 -5.01 23.19
C GLY A 598 -7.96 -4.89 21.72
N SER A 599 -8.48 -3.86 21.04
CA SER A 599 -7.74 -3.20 19.96
C SER A 599 -6.27 -3.07 20.38
N SER A 600 -5.35 -3.44 19.48
CA SER A 600 -3.92 -3.43 19.75
C SER A 600 -3.44 -1.98 19.93
N LYS A 601 -3.48 -1.52 21.17
CA LYS A 601 -2.92 -0.23 21.58
C LYS A 601 -1.43 -0.37 21.70
N THR A 602 -0.74 0.56 21.08
CA THR A 602 0.69 0.55 20.87
C THR A 602 1.29 1.88 21.24
N ILE A 603 2.57 1.82 21.61
CA ILE A 603 3.42 2.99 21.74
C ILE A 603 4.67 2.75 20.89
N ASP A 604 5.05 3.73 20.07
CA ASP A 604 6.21 3.57 19.18
C ASP A 604 6.97 4.90 19.05
N GLY A 605 8.28 4.82 18.84
CA GLY A 605 9.15 5.95 18.51
C GLY A 605 9.27 6.23 17.02
N ARG A 606 8.78 5.34 16.14
CA ARG A 606 8.94 5.44 14.68
C ARG A 606 7.75 4.86 13.91
N TRP A 607 7.61 5.27 12.65
CA TRP A 607 6.69 4.66 11.69
C TRP A 607 7.47 3.98 10.56
N SER A 608 7.03 2.79 10.15
CA SER A 608 7.59 2.00 9.04
C SER A 608 6.61 0.84 8.72
N LEU A 609 7.07 -0.42 8.69
CA LEU A 609 6.22 -1.62 8.65
C LEU A 609 5.69 -1.95 10.06
N LYS A 610 4.37 -2.07 10.20
CA LYS A 610 3.67 -2.56 11.40
C LYS A 610 2.81 -3.79 11.07
N PRO A 611 3.32 -5.01 11.23
CA PRO A 611 2.53 -6.24 11.17
C PRO A 611 1.50 -6.26 12.31
N TYR A 612 0.26 -6.63 11.99
CA TYR A 612 -0.84 -6.88 12.92
C TYR A 612 -1.59 -8.16 12.49
N ASN A 613 -2.59 -8.61 13.25
CA ASN A 613 -3.13 -9.96 13.10
C ASN A 613 -1.99 -11.01 13.26
N THR A 614 -1.18 -10.82 14.30
CA THR A 614 -0.10 -11.73 14.71
C THR A 614 -0.35 -12.22 16.14
N GLU A 615 0.36 -13.27 16.54
CA GLU A 615 0.34 -13.84 17.90
C GLU A 615 1.76 -14.10 18.41
N ILE A 616 1.91 -14.23 19.74
CA ILE A 616 3.13 -14.77 20.35
C ILE A 616 3.31 -16.22 19.92
N THR A 617 4.51 -16.58 19.46
CA THR A 617 4.84 -17.97 19.17
C THR A 617 4.77 -18.79 20.47
N PRO A 618 3.92 -19.84 20.57
CA PRO A 618 3.72 -20.61 21.81
C PRO A 618 4.91 -21.52 22.17
N CYS A 619 5.90 -21.62 21.29
CA CYS A 619 7.12 -22.39 21.44
C CYS A 619 8.32 -21.43 21.52
N THR A 620 9.29 -21.71 22.39
CA THR A 620 10.53 -20.94 22.47
C THR A 620 11.69 -21.66 21.79
N TRP A 621 12.77 -20.92 21.56
CA TRP A 621 14.04 -21.49 21.12
C TRP A 621 15.21 -20.59 21.55
N THR A 622 16.25 -21.23 22.09
CA THR A 622 17.54 -20.62 22.45
C THR A 622 18.70 -21.41 21.81
N ASP A 623 19.78 -20.72 21.44
CA ASP A 623 21.06 -21.33 21.06
C ASP A 623 21.96 -21.64 22.26
N ASP A 624 21.67 -21.08 23.45
CA ASP A 624 22.37 -21.39 24.70
C ASP A 624 21.52 -22.31 25.62
N PRO A 625 21.83 -23.63 25.69
CA PRO A 625 21.18 -24.59 26.57
C PRO A 625 21.60 -24.45 28.05
N MET A 626 22.36 -23.43 28.42
CA MET A 626 22.58 -23.04 29.82
C MET A 626 21.59 -21.98 30.32
N VAL A 627 20.77 -21.41 29.44
CA VAL A 627 19.81 -20.35 29.78
C VAL A 627 18.42 -20.92 30.08
N TRP A 628 17.94 -21.89 29.27
CA TRP A 628 16.66 -22.60 29.48
C TRP A 628 16.88 -24.12 29.42
N ASP A 629 16.36 -24.88 30.40
CA ASP A 629 16.55 -26.33 30.50
C ASP A 629 15.62 -27.14 29.55
N SER A 630 14.53 -26.52 29.07
CA SER A 630 13.64 -27.11 28.04
C SER A 630 12.94 -26.04 27.21
N ASP A 631 12.78 -26.29 25.90
CA ASP A 631 12.01 -25.46 24.96
C ASP A 631 10.64 -26.09 24.62
N GLY A 632 9.63 -25.26 24.39
CA GLY A 632 8.41 -25.67 23.68
C GLY A 632 8.70 -26.17 22.26
N PHE A 633 7.96 -27.17 21.79
CA PHE A 633 8.20 -27.79 20.47
C PHE A 633 7.15 -27.37 19.45
N CYS A 634 7.58 -26.60 18.44
CA CYS A 634 6.80 -26.30 17.23
C CYS A 634 7.40 -27.11 16.09
N ARG A 635 6.78 -28.25 15.74
CA ARG A 635 7.36 -29.16 14.73
C ARG A 635 6.36 -29.56 13.66
N LEU A 636 6.72 -29.29 12.39
CA LEU A 636 5.95 -29.55 11.18
C LEU A 636 5.98 -31.04 10.75
N ASP A 637 5.89 -31.97 11.72
CA ASP A 637 6.15 -33.40 11.49
C ASP A 637 5.05 -34.14 10.72
N ASP A 638 3.84 -33.57 10.60
CA ASP A 638 2.74 -34.17 9.84
C ASP A 638 2.59 -33.51 8.45
N PRO A 639 2.60 -34.27 7.34
CA PRO A 639 2.38 -33.75 6.00
C PRO A 639 0.93 -33.33 5.69
N ASN A 640 -0.01 -33.44 6.65
CA ASN A 640 -1.36 -32.90 6.53
C ASN A 640 -1.44 -31.49 7.15
N PRO A 641 -1.71 -30.42 6.36
CA PRO A 641 -1.94 -29.09 6.92
C PRO A 641 -3.23 -29.10 7.75
N GLY A 642 -3.07 -29.11 9.08
CA GLY A 642 -4.19 -29.14 10.04
C GLY A 642 -3.86 -29.75 11.40
N ASP A 643 -2.95 -30.73 11.47
CA ASP A 643 -2.52 -31.37 12.73
C ASP A 643 -1.10 -30.89 13.13
N TYR A 644 -0.99 -29.62 13.53
CA TYR A 644 0.26 -29.08 14.10
C TYR A 644 0.44 -29.60 15.53
N ALA A 645 1.48 -30.40 15.75
CA ALA A 645 1.83 -30.90 17.08
C ALA A 645 2.63 -29.85 17.88
N GLU A 646 1.98 -28.73 18.22
CA GLU A 646 2.57 -27.68 19.05
C GLU A 646 2.49 -28.06 20.53
N THR A 647 3.65 -28.05 21.20
CA THR A 647 3.72 -28.14 22.67
C THR A 647 4.02 -26.75 23.21
N VAL A 648 2.98 -26.11 23.77
CA VAL A 648 3.07 -24.81 24.41
C VAL A 648 4.11 -24.85 25.54
N ASP A 649 5.02 -23.88 25.54
CA ASP A 649 5.95 -23.62 26.63
C ASP A 649 5.22 -22.94 27.80
N ASP A 650 5.20 -23.55 28.98
CA ASP A 650 4.48 -22.99 30.12
C ASP A 650 5.16 -21.74 30.70
N ALA A 651 6.42 -21.49 30.33
CA ALA A 651 7.22 -20.32 30.66
C ALA A 651 7.35 -19.29 29.51
N VAL A 652 6.58 -19.41 28.42
CA VAL A 652 6.69 -18.55 27.22
C VAL A 652 6.80 -17.05 27.52
N PHE A 653 5.98 -16.53 28.43
CA PHE A 653 6.00 -15.10 28.81
C PHE A 653 7.19 -14.70 29.67
N ALA A 654 7.77 -15.62 30.44
CA ALA A 654 9.01 -15.37 31.19
C ALA A 654 10.20 -15.26 30.23
N LYS A 655 10.26 -16.15 29.24
CA LYS A 655 11.28 -16.18 28.19
C LYS A 655 11.17 -14.98 27.25
N LEU A 656 9.95 -14.59 26.88
CA LEU A 656 9.67 -13.33 26.17
C LEU A 656 10.14 -12.12 26.97
N LEU A 657 9.83 -12.05 28.27
CA LEU A 657 10.22 -10.94 29.14
C LEU A 657 11.75 -10.82 29.27
N LEU A 658 12.47 -11.94 29.42
CA LEU A 658 13.94 -11.96 29.41
C LEU A 658 14.47 -11.42 28.07
N ALA A 659 13.99 -11.94 26.94
CA ALA A 659 14.40 -11.48 25.61
C ALA A 659 14.15 -9.99 25.39
N LEU A 660 12.98 -9.47 25.78
CA LEU A 660 12.66 -8.03 25.70
C LEU A 660 13.58 -7.17 26.59
N TYR A 661 13.99 -7.69 27.75
CA TYR A 661 14.88 -6.98 28.68
C TYR A 661 16.33 -6.94 28.20
N ASP A 662 16.78 -8.02 27.54
CA ASP A 662 18.09 -8.08 26.89
C ASP A 662 18.12 -7.22 25.63
N ASP A 663 17.10 -7.28 24.78
CA ASP A 663 16.92 -6.38 23.62
C ASP A 663 16.91 -4.90 24.04
N PHE A 664 16.29 -4.56 25.18
CA PHE A 664 16.38 -3.21 25.73
C PHE A 664 17.83 -2.85 26.11
N GLY A 665 18.58 -3.78 26.70
CA GLY A 665 19.99 -3.60 27.03
C GLY A 665 20.85 -3.36 25.81
N GLU A 666 20.67 -4.16 24.76
CA GLU A 666 21.36 -3.99 23.48
C GLU A 666 20.97 -2.68 22.78
N ALA A 667 19.69 -2.29 22.79
CA ALA A 667 19.25 -1.01 22.24
C ALA A 667 19.86 0.18 23.01
N LEU A 668 19.95 0.08 24.34
CA LEU A 668 20.61 1.08 25.18
C LEU A 668 22.10 1.19 24.84
N ASP A 669 22.82 0.07 24.85
CA ASP A 669 24.27 0.04 24.74
C ASP A 669 24.78 0.26 23.31
N GLN A 670 24.15 -0.38 22.32
CA GLN A 670 24.62 -0.38 20.93
C GLN A 670 24.03 0.76 20.11
N LEU A 671 22.84 1.27 20.44
CA LEU A 671 22.12 2.26 19.62
C LEU A 671 21.95 3.63 20.31
N ALA A 672 21.60 3.69 21.59
CA ALA A 672 21.32 4.96 22.28
C ALA A 672 22.54 5.59 22.96
N CYS A 673 23.49 4.76 23.44
CA CYS A 673 24.73 5.19 24.08
C CYS A 673 25.95 5.22 23.14
N VAL A 674 25.77 4.83 21.88
CA VAL A 674 26.76 4.92 20.80
C VAL A 674 26.14 5.70 19.64
N ASN A 675 26.91 6.53 18.94
CA ASN A 675 26.42 7.15 17.71
C ASN A 675 26.67 6.20 16.52
N VAL A 676 25.60 5.67 15.94
CA VAL A 676 25.63 4.74 14.79
C VAL A 676 25.32 5.41 13.44
N ASP A 677 24.87 6.67 13.44
CA ASP A 677 24.38 7.37 12.23
C ASP A 677 25.49 8.08 11.44
N VAL A 678 26.68 8.26 12.02
CA VAL A 678 27.79 8.99 11.38
C VAL A 678 29.12 8.28 11.51
N ALA A 679 29.83 8.21 10.39
CA ALA A 679 31.19 7.66 10.31
C ALA A 679 32.23 8.63 10.92
N GLY A 680 32.29 8.71 12.25
CA GLY A 680 33.26 9.53 12.97
C GLY A 680 32.92 9.75 14.45
N PRO A 681 33.72 10.54 15.18
CA PRO A 681 33.41 10.91 16.56
C PRO A 681 32.27 11.94 16.59
N ALA A 682 31.05 11.46 16.78
CA ALA A 682 29.87 12.27 17.05
C ALA A 682 29.25 11.86 18.39
N ASP A 683 28.57 12.80 19.05
CA ASP A 683 27.95 12.55 20.35
C ASP A 683 26.75 11.58 20.21
N PRO A 684 26.61 10.58 21.09
CA PRO A 684 25.48 9.65 21.08
C PRO A 684 24.15 10.33 21.49
N PRO A 685 22.99 9.72 21.17
CA PRO A 685 21.68 10.21 21.59
C PRO A 685 21.58 10.45 23.10
N LEU A 686 22.10 9.56 23.95
CA LEU A 686 22.10 9.72 25.40
C LEU A 686 23.44 10.27 25.91
N SER A 687 23.38 11.20 26.87
CA SER A 687 24.61 11.73 27.48
C SER A 687 25.35 10.64 28.30
N PRO A 688 26.70 10.69 28.40
CA PRO A 688 27.48 9.67 29.11
C PRO A 688 27.07 9.43 30.59
N GLY A 689 26.55 10.45 31.26
CA GLY A 689 26.05 10.34 32.63
C GLY A 689 24.71 9.61 32.74
N VAL A 690 23.84 9.77 31.74
CA VAL A 690 22.58 9.01 31.64
C VAL A 690 22.90 7.57 31.28
N CYS A 691 23.74 7.33 30.27
CA CYS A 691 24.21 5.99 29.91
C CYS A 691 24.77 5.20 31.09
N SER A 692 25.77 5.75 31.79
CA SER A 692 26.38 5.07 32.95
C SER A 692 25.39 4.80 34.10
N THR A 693 24.30 5.56 34.20
CA THR A 693 23.25 5.35 35.22
C THR A 693 22.26 4.28 34.76
N ALA A 694 21.75 4.41 33.54
CA ALA A 694 20.82 3.46 32.92
C ALA A 694 21.43 2.06 32.80
N GLN A 695 22.68 1.95 32.32
CA GLN A 695 23.43 0.69 32.23
C GLN A 695 23.56 0.00 33.60
N ALA A 696 23.88 0.77 34.64
CA ALA A 696 23.98 0.23 35.99
C ALA A 696 22.61 -0.20 36.55
N GLN A 697 21.53 0.51 36.22
CA GLN A 697 20.17 0.14 36.64
C GLN A 697 19.64 -1.07 35.87
N TRP A 698 19.89 -1.15 34.56
CA TRP A 698 19.58 -2.31 33.71
C TRP A 698 20.31 -3.56 34.19
N ALA A 699 21.64 -3.51 34.37
CA ALA A 699 22.41 -4.68 34.83
C ALA A 699 21.99 -5.13 36.25
N ASN A 700 21.61 -4.21 37.14
CA ASN A 700 21.03 -4.56 38.43
C ASN A 700 19.60 -5.13 38.31
N GLY A 701 18.83 -4.66 37.33
CA GLY A 701 17.49 -5.15 37.01
C GLY A 701 17.52 -6.57 36.46
N LEU A 702 18.38 -6.85 35.47
CA LEU A 702 18.60 -8.19 34.91
C LEU A 702 18.96 -9.19 36.02
N ASP A 703 19.92 -8.86 36.89
CA ASP A 703 20.29 -9.67 38.08
C ASP A 703 19.10 -9.92 39.06
N LYS A 704 18.03 -9.11 39.03
CA LYS A 704 16.79 -9.38 39.78
C LYS A 704 15.74 -10.11 38.96
N LEU A 705 15.70 -9.91 37.64
CA LEU A 705 14.80 -10.60 36.73
C LEU A 705 15.17 -12.09 36.67
N GLU A 706 16.45 -12.41 36.47
CA GLU A 706 17.00 -13.77 36.56
C GLU A 706 16.63 -14.42 37.91
N LYS A 707 16.77 -13.70 39.03
CA LYS A 707 16.42 -14.22 40.37
C LYS A 707 14.92 -14.31 40.64
N CYS A 708 14.10 -13.59 39.89
CA CYS A 708 12.66 -13.77 39.88
C CYS A 708 12.33 -15.05 39.11
N TRP A 709 12.87 -15.19 37.89
CA TRP A 709 12.79 -16.38 37.05
C TRP A 709 13.19 -17.68 37.77
N ASP A 710 14.40 -17.75 38.34
CA ASP A 710 14.89 -18.86 39.17
C ASP A 710 13.90 -19.27 40.28
N ALA A 711 13.19 -18.29 40.84
CA ALA A 711 12.24 -18.51 41.92
C ALA A 711 10.84 -18.91 41.41
N THR A 712 10.51 -18.63 40.15
CA THR A 712 9.27 -19.08 39.48
C THR A 712 9.35 -20.52 38.98
N GLN A 713 10.52 -21.12 38.86
CA GLN A 713 10.70 -22.57 38.68
C GLN A 713 10.41 -23.39 39.96
N GLN A 714 10.01 -22.74 41.07
CA GLN A 714 9.74 -23.40 42.35
C GLN A 714 8.34 -23.08 42.87
N PRO A 715 7.75 -23.94 43.74
CA PRO A 715 6.49 -23.64 44.41
C PRO A 715 6.57 -22.31 45.17
N LYS A 716 5.53 -21.48 45.02
CA LYS A 716 5.53 -20.07 45.46
C LYS A 716 5.98 -19.91 46.91
N GLN A 717 7.08 -19.16 47.10
CA GLN A 717 7.72 -18.88 48.38
C GLN A 717 7.89 -17.37 48.60
N SER A 718 7.94 -16.93 49.86
CA SER A 718 8.09 -15.51 50.20
C SER A 718 9.39 -14.88 49.68
N SER A 719 10.43 -15.68 49.47
CA SER A 719 11.69 -15.28 48.83
C SER A 719 11.53 -14.98 47.33
N GLY A 720 10.72 -15.75 46.60
CA GLY A 720 10.45 -15.50 45.19
C GLY A 720 9.72 -14.19 44.98
N ASN A 721 8.66 -13.95 45.74
CA ASN A 721 7.94 -12.66 45.74
C ASN A 721 8.89 -11.49 46.07
N GLN A 722 9.86 -11.69 46.97
CA GLN A 722 10.86 -10.67 47.29
C GLN A 722 11.83 -10.40 46.13
N ASN A 723 12.23 -11.42 45.37
CA ASN A 723 13.09 -11.27 44.19
C ASN A 723 12.37 -10.49 43.08
N CYS A 724 11.14 -10.89 42.73
CA CYS A 724 10.33 -10.21 41.71
C CYS A 724 10.01 -8.76 42.10
N GLN A 725 9.66 -8.48 43.36
CA GLN A 725 9.49 -7.10 43.85
C GLN A 725 10.81 -6.29 43.85
N SER A 726 11.96 -6.96 43.96
CA SER A 726 13.27 -6.31 43.81
C SER A 726 13.54 -5.94 42.35
N PHE A 727 13.09 -6.73 41.38
CA PHE A 727 13.12 -6.40 39.96
C PHE A 727 12.31 -5.14 39.67
N VAL A 728 11.03 -5.11 40.03
CA VAL A 728 10.16 -3.92 39.87
C VAL A 728 10.83 -2.66 40.44
N SER A 729 11.43 -2.77 41.63
CA SER A 729 12.14 -1.65 42.27
C SER A 729 13.39 -1.17 41.51
N GLN A 730 14.07 -2.03 40.73
CA GLN A 730 15.17 -1.61 39.83
C GLN A 730 14.63 -1.06 38.51
N PHE A 731 13.58 -1.69 37.97
CA PHE A 731 12.92 -1.32 36.73
C PHE A 731 12.31 0.08 36.80
N ASP A 732 11.58 0.41 37.87
CA ASP A 732 11.09 1.76 38.16
C ASP A 732 12.22 2.80 38.16
N GLY A 733 13.38 2.42 38.71
CA GLY A 733 14.58 3.25 38.72
C GLY A 733 15.13 3.53 37.33
N LEU A 734 15.25 2.49 36.50
CA LEU A 734 15.67 2.57 35.10
C LEU A 734 14.68 3.41 34.27
N ARG A 735 13.39 3.11 34.39
CA ARG A 735 12.29 3.82 33.72
C ARG A 735 12.28 5.30 34.07
N SER A 736 12.45 5.65 35.35
CA SER A 736 12.58 7.04 35.78
C SER A 736 13.83 7.75 35.22
N THR A 737 14.92 7.04 34.96
CA THR A 737 16.12 7.61 34.32
C THR A 737 15.88 7.89 32.84
N ILE A 738 15.28 6.95 32.11
CA ILE A 738 15.03 7.08 30.65
C ILE A 738 13.93 8.10 30.35
N LEU A 739 12.80 8.08 31.08
CA LEU A 739 11.72 9.08 30.92
C LEU A 739 12.16 10.52 31.25
N ALA A 740 13.22 10.67 32.06
CA ALA A 740 13.82 11.98 32.36
C ALA A 740 14.95 12.37 31.39
N ALA A 741 15.34 11.50 30.46
CA ALA A 741 16.38 11.77 29.49
C ALA A 741 15.88 12.68 28.37
N THR A 742 16.74 13.60 27.95
CA THR A 742 16.55 14.41 26.73
C THR A 742 17.67 14.06 25.75
N PRO A 743 17.40 13.92 24.44
CA PRO A 743 18.44 13.73 23.44
C PRO A 743 19.57 14.77 23.58
N PHE A 744 20.80 14.27 23.65
CA PHE A 744 22.02 15.05 23.83
C PHE A 744 22.72 15.31 22.50
N GLY A 745 22.88 14.26 21.69
CA GLY A 745 23.31 14.34 20.29
C GLY A 745 22.14 14.34 19.30
N PRO A 746 22.42 14.35 17.98
CA PRO A 746 21.43 14.07 16.96
C PRO A 746 20.86 12.66 17.13
N ASP A 747 19.54 12.51 17.05
CA ASP A 747 18.85 11.22 17.13
C ASP A 747 17.76 11.11 16.04
N PRO A 748 18.14 11.03 14.75
CA PRO A 748 17.20 10.96 13.64
C PRO A 748 16.31 9.70 13.65
N ALA A 749 16.74 8.66 14.36
CA ALA A 749 15.98 7.43 14.55
C ALA A 749 15.07 7.44 15.80
N ASN A 750 15.09 8.52 16.59
CA ASN A 750 14.33 8.67 17.83
C ASN A 750 14.53 7.48 18.80
N ARG A 751 15.78 7.07 19.00
CA ARG A 751 16.16 5.94 19.87
C ARG A 751 15.80 6.17 21.32
N VAL A 752 15.80 7.42 21.79
CA VAL A 752 15.29 7.73 23.13
C VAL A 752 13.78 7.42 23.22
N GLY A 753 13.01 7.72 22.18
CA GLY A 753 11.61 7.30 22.05
C GLY A 753 11.45 5.78 21.99
N GLU A 754 12.29 5.08 21.21
CA GLU A 754 12.30 3.62 21.15
C GLU A 754 12.57 2.96 22.52
N LEU A 755 13.51 3.49 23.32
CA LEU A 755 13.75 3.00 24.68
C LEU A 755 12.54 3.24 25.60
N VAL A 756 11.85 4.39 25.47
CA VAL A 756 10.62 4.64 26.23
C VAL A 756 9.51 3.67 25.84
N ALA A 757 9.35 3.37 24.55
CA ALA A 757 8.37 2.40 24.06
C ALA A 757 8.67 0.98 24.59
N ARG A 758 9.91 0.51 24.44
CA ARG A 758 10.35 -0.81 24.97
C ARG A 758 10.08 -0.95 26.47
N LEU A 759 10.31 0.09 27.27
CA LEU A 759 10.01 0.07 28.70
C LEU A 759 8.51 -0.09 28.99
N ALA A 760 7.62 0.55 28.23
CA ALA A 760 6.18 0.39 28.42
C ALA A 760 5.70 -1.03 28.04
N VAL A 761 6.27 -1.62 26.98
CA VAL A 761 6.00 -3.01 26.58
C VAL A 761 6.48 -4.00 27.64
N ILE A 762 7.66 -3.80 28.22
CA ILE A 762 8.19 -4.61 29.33
C ILE A 762 7.29 -4.50 30.58
N ASP A 763 6.79 -3.31 30.92
CA ASP A 763 5.86 -3.05 32.03
C ASP A 763 4.57 -3.88 31.85
N HIS A 764 3.97 -3.82 30.65
CA HIS A 764 2.76 -4.57 30.28
C HIS A 764 2.99 -6.10 30.29
N VAL A 765 4.06 -6.59 29.65
CA VAL A 765 4.37 -8.03 29.62
C VAL A 765 4.66 -8.57 31.03
N TYR A 766 5.31 -7.79 31.90
CA TYR A 766 5.57 -8.20 33.27
C TYR A 766 4.27 -8.34 34.10
N GLU A 767 3.47 -7.27 34.20
CA GLU A 767 2.29 -7.26 35.09
C GLU A 767 1.11 -8.07 34.53
N ASP A 768 0.85 -8.01 33.22
CA ASP A 768 -0.41 -8.54 32.64
C ASP A 768 -0.25 -9.93 32.00
N ARG A 769 0.99 -10.38 31.69
CA ARG A 769 1.26 -11.68 31.05
C ARG A 769 2.09 -12.61 31.92
N PHE A 770 3.29 -12.19 32.29
CA PHE A 770 4.24 -13.00 33.05
C PHE A 770 3.76 -13.28 34.49
N VAL A 771 3.46 -12.26 35.29
CA VAL A 771 3.04 -12.48 36.69
C VAL A 771 1.77 -13.35 36.81
N PRO A 772 0.74 -13.18 35.95
CA PRO A 772 -0.44 -14.05 35.94
C PRO A 772 -0.17 -15.49 35.49
N SER A 773 0.79 -15.72 34.59
CA SER A 773 1.09 -17.07 34.07
C SER A 773 1.78 -18.00 35.08
N ILE A 774 2.48 -17.45 36.09
CA ILE A 774 3.26 -18.25 37.05
C ILE A 774 2.36 -19.25 37.81
N PRO A 775 2.52 -20.58 37.61
CA PRO A 775 1.70 -21.58 38.27
C PRO A 775 1.95 -21.67 39.79
N ALA A 776 1.00 -22.20 40.54
CA ALA A 776 1.16 -22.40 42.00
C ALA A 776 2.38 -23.27 42.38
N GLY A 777 2.70 -24.26 41.53
CA GLY A 777 3.81 -25.18 41.69
C GLY A 777 5.16 -24.66 41.19
N GLY A 778 5.17 -23.47 40.57
CA GLY A 778 6.22 -23.04 39.65
C GLY A 778 6.02 -23.59 38.24
N PHE A 779 6.81 -23.10 37.28
CA PHE A 779 6.90 -23.64 35.92
C PHE A 779 7.41 -25.09 35.94
N VAL A 780 6.99 -25.90 34.98
CA VAL A 780 7.27 -27.35 34.91
C VAL A 780 8.41 -27.64 33.93
N GLU A 781 9.46 -26.84 33.98
CA GLU A 781 10.75 -27.18 33.38
C GLU A 781 11.41 -28.34 34.19
N PRO A 782 11.84 -29.44 33.55
CA PRO A 782 12.19 -30.71 34.23
C PRO A 782 13.63 -30.85 34.75
#